data_AF-A0A437N6I2-F1
#
_entry.id   AF-A0A437N6I2-F1
#
_cell.length_a   1.000
_cell.length_b   1.000
_cell.length_c   1.000
_cell.angle_alpha   90.00
_cell.angle_beta   90.00
_cell.angle_gamma   90.00
#
_symmetry.space_group_name_H-M   'P 1'
#
loop_
_entity.id
_entity.type
_entity.pdbx_description
1 polymer ?
#
loop_
_entity_poly.entity_id
_entity_poly.type
_entity_poly.pdbx_seq_one_letter_code
_entity_poly.pdbx_strand_id
1 'polypeptide(L)'
;MQADAMPNVFSILTRRHLLETGLLILTSPTLLGASFEKESTLQSRWKEWQAKWRWMEGIARKRGWEITPLQIAPPATEPDVAAIEQRYRMAIPAQLRAALTTLSGEVTFGWHIPSHLHSMERDHMPTMSFNRYAVWSLAHIDRMAMPIFLDWKEGLASRDLSEAPNRPELWENQFAFYNLVNGDWLTIDTSNPDPAKQPVRYFSHELEMIHGLALAADFFTFIDQMSKLGLAGTEWASWMRFSKGQEKDTFYLEADSEGSKAWIAWLERDPINSDADEPPLAVLETTVADRALLDAARANSFAGVNAALLAGAKPDCVPTSEWLMDKMAWNDEFSTAITYATRHNNTALIERLVKAGATLNTRLLPLNAAVKESSLATVRWLIANGARVNGWKQQRYWPLHDLVVTRAEMASMTREEYREQLVESSSFGDPSIYDKLIEDAEDEETRKDYREAKRVMEERSRKSLEEVDRKLEAHLSRDEYLQMLDALLGAGADPDARWDNGITMLGWGGDATAKVLLAHGADPNIRDIHGTTPLHSARTGDKVRILVAGGADINALATLPEGERGMNYTPLQAALLSGKLEGDSPIKALLELGADATLADADGRSTLAYCYDQDRFTLIMAKGLDPLALQPGKQTLLHNLTVYHWLPRQQFPAEVAFLDFLLGLGIDINARDGKGRTMLHYAAEHEDYDEAVPNYELLLARGADKHLADNDEKRPFDLVAKSLKKVRALLK
;
A
#
# COMPACT_ATOMS: atom_id res chain seq x y z
N MET A 1 68.86 35.54 33.59
CA MET A 1 69.41 34.71 32.50
C MET A 1 68.31 33.70 32.16
N GLN A 2 67.65 33.87 30.99
CA GLN A 2 66.69 32.92 30.37
C GLN A 2 65.53 32.41 31.29
N ALA A 3 64.42 33.14 31.48
CA ALA A 3 63.15 33.21 30.69
C ALA A 3 62.33 31.88 30.76
N ASP A 4 61.38 31.61 31.67
CA ASP A 4 60.28 32.35 32.37
C ASP A 4 59.23 32.95 31.40
N ALA A 5 57.89 32.74 31.49
CA ALA A 5 57.03 32.28 32.58
C ALA A 5 55.63 31.76 32.12
N MET A 6 54.99 30.99 33.01
CA MET A 6 53.52 30.83 33.21
C MET A 6 52.88 32.17 33.70
N PRO A 7 51.58 32.29 34.11
CA PRO A 7 50.32 31.52 33.90
C PRO A 7 49.04 32.44 33.74
N ASN A 8 47.83 31.85 33.96
CA ASN A 8 46.67 32.41 34.72
C ASN A 8 45.62 33.24 33.92
N VAL A 9 44.28 33.25 34.11
CA VAL A 9 43.32 32.94 35.22
C VAL A 9 41.88 32.71 34.65
N PHE A 10 41.07 31.95 35.41
CA PHE A 10 39.61 31.85 35.55
C PHE A 10 38.62 32.95 35.03
N SER A 11 37.36 32.49 34.90
CA SER A 11 36.06 33.16 35.22
C SER A 11 35.27 33.80 34.05
N ILE A 12 34.06 33.33 33.69
CA ILE A 12 32.70 33.56 34.27
C ILE A 12 31.95 34.77 33.63
N LEU A 13 30.76 34.47 33.09
CA LEU A 13 29.53 35.28 32.93
C LEU A 13 29.45 36.53 31.98
N THR A 14 28.57 36.38 30.98
CA THR A 14 27.48 37.29 30.52
C THR A 14 27.68 38.81 30.40
N ARG A 15 27.37 39.39 29.22
CA ARG A 15 26.17 40.22 28.89
C ARG A 15 26.41 41.16 27.68
N ARG A 16 25.43 41.16 26.76
CA ARG A 16 24.83 42.29 25.99
C ARG A 16 25.74 43.38 25.36
N HIS A 17 25.59 43.51 24.04
CA HIS A 17 25.50 44.78 23.28
C HIS A 17 24.45 44.53 22.16
N LEU A 18 23.21 45.08 22.18
CA LEU A 18 22.82 46.47 21.83
C LEU A 18 23.66 47.00 20.66
N LEU A 19 23.16 46.89 19.43
CA LEU A 19 22.37 47.92 18.73
C LEU A 19 23.05 49.30 18.77
N GLU A 20 23.63 49.67 17.63
CA GLU A 20 23.59 50.97 16.95
C GLU A 20 24.80 51.01 15.99
N THR A 21 24.62 50.85 14.69
CA THR A 21 24.18 51.81 13.64
C THR A 21 25.34 51.95 12.65
N GLY A 22 25.02 51.79 11.37
CA GLY A 22 26.01 51.82 10.30
C GLY A 22 25.40 51.47 8.95
N LEU A 23 24.27 52.12 8.64
CA LEU A 23 23.65 52.14 7.33
C LEU A 23 24.61 52.83 6.34
N LEU A 24 24.95 52.21 5.20
CA LEU A 24 25.01 52.82 3.86
C LEU A 24 25.58 51.84 2.80
N ILE A 25 24.67 51.43 1.91
CA ILE A 25 24.81 51.26 0.45
C ILE A 25 25.84 50.25 -0.07
N LEU A 26 25.31 49.17 -0.66
CA LEU A 26 25.65 48.80 -2.04
C LEU A 26 24.37 48.40 -2.80
N THR A 27 23.81 49.35 -3.55
CA THR A 27 23.17 49.07 -4.82
C THR A 27 24.26 48.63 -5.80
N SER A 28 24.16 47.41 -6.31
CA SER A 28 24.85 47.01 -7.55
C SER A 28 24.04 45.91 -8.23
N PRO A 29 23.41 46.22 -9.38
CA PRO A 29 22.78 45.23 -10.22
C PRO A 29 23.88 44.60 -11.07
N THR A 30 24.31 43.38 -10.74
CA THR A 30 24.93 42.37 -11.63
C THR A 30 25.66 41.33 -10.80
N LEU A 31 25.03 40.17 -10.64
CA LEU A 31 25.73 38.87 -10.60
C LEU A 31 25.14 38.01 -11.73
N LEU A 32 25.21 38.54 -12.96
CA LEU A 32 25.19 37.76 -14.19
C LEU A 32 26.58 37.14 -14.33
N GLY A 33 26.79 36.01 -13.65
CA GLY A 33 28.07 35.32 -13.60
C GLY A 33 27.96 33.80 -13.55
N ALA A 34 26.78 33.24 -13.80
CA ALA A 34 26.58 31.84 -14.13
C ALA A 34 25.86 31.78 -15.47
N SER A 35 26.16 30.78 -16.29
CA SER A 35 25.62 30.54 -17.63
C SER A 35 24.08 30.48 -17.63
N PHE A 36 23.42 31.62 -17.62
CA PHE A 36 21.96 31.71 -17.65
C PHE A 36 21.48 31.54 -19.09
N GLU A 37 20.42 30.77 -19.27
CA GLU A 37 19.87 30.42 -20.57
C GLU A 37 19.53 31.68 -21.38
N LYS A 38 19.94 31.73 -22.65
CA LYS A 38 19.65 32.89 -23.51
C LYS A 38 18.14 33.12 -23.57
N GLU A 39 17.69 34.37 -23.54
CA GLU A 39 16.27 34.75 -23.62
C GLU A 39 15.55 34.06 -24.79
N SER A 40 16.22 33.94 -25.95
CA SER A 40 15.74 33.21 -27.12
C SER A 40 15.42 31.74 -26.85
N THR A 41 16.21 31.08 -26.01
CA THR A 41 16.07 29.68 -25.65
C THR A 41 14.95 29.49 -24.62
N LEU A 42 14.86 30.37 -23.61
CA LEU A 42 13.77 30.38 -22.64
C LEU A 42 12.40 30.62 -23.31
N GLN A 43 12.34 31.53 -24.28
CA GLN A 43 11.12 31.75 -25.07
C GLN A 43 10.77 30.57 -25.98
N SER A 44 11.76 29.79 -26.46
CA SER A 44 11.50 28.56 -27.20
C SER A 44 10.86 27.51 -26.30
N ARG A 45 11.46 27.25 -25.12
CA ARG A 45 10.91 26.35 -24.09
C ARG A 45 9.49 26.74 -23.70
N TRP A 46 9.26 28.03 -23.48
CA TRP A 46 7.94 28.55 -23.13
C TRP A 46 6.86 28.18 -24.15
N LYS A 47 7.16 28.29 -25.45
CA LYS A 47 6.25 27.88 -26.52
C LYS A 47 5.98 26.37 -26.51
N GLU A 48 7.03 25.57 -26.26
CA GLU A 48 6.91 24.12 -26.18
C GLU A 48 6.05 23.68 -24.99
N TRP A 49 6.28 24.25 -23.80
CA TRP A 49 5.47 23.97 -22.61
C TRP A 49 3.99 24.29 -22.85
N GLN A 50 3.68 25.48 -23.39
CA GLN A 50 2.30 25.84 -23.74
C GLN A 50 1.67 24.87 -24.74
N ALA A 51 2.42 24.41 -25.75
CA ALA A 51 1.93 23.46 -26.73
C ALA A 51 1.57 22.11 -26.08
N LYS A 52 2.42 21.64 -25.14
CA LYS A 52 2.17 20.40 -24.40
C LYS A 52 0.99 20.51 -23.44
N TRP A 53 0.84 21.63 -22.73
CA TRP A 53 -0.33 21.84 -21.86
C TRP A 53 -1.63 21.91 -22.67
N ARG A 54 -1.64 22.60 -23.81
CA ARG A 54 -2.82 22.63 -24.71
C ARG A 54 -3.13 21.26 -25.32
N TRP A 55 -2.11 20.47 -25.66
CA TRP A 55 -2.30 19.08 -26.11
C TRP A 55 -3.03 18.27 -25.02
N MET A 56 -2.55 18.33 -23.78
CA MET A 56 -3.16 17.60 -22.67
C MET A 56 -4.57 18.10 -22.34
N GLU A 57 -4.81 19.41 -22.40
CA GLU A 57 -6.15 19.98 -22.27
C GLU A 57 -7.10 19.41 -23.33
N GLY A 58 -6.65 19.29 -24.59
CA GLY A 58 -7.42 18.68 -25.67
C GLY A 58 -7.77 17.21 -25.41
N ILE A 59 -6.82 16.43 -24.88
CA ILE A 59 -7.06 15.03 -24.49
C ILE A 59 -8.11 14.96 -23.38
N ALA A 60 -7.94 15.74 -22.31
CA ALA A 60 -8.88 15.75 -21.19
C ALA A 60 -10.30 16.14 -21.64
N ARG A 61 -10.43 17.13 -22.54
CA ARG A 61 -11.74 17.54 -23.10
C ARG A 61 -12.38 16.44 -23.92
N LYS A 62 -11.60 15.79 -24.80
CA LYS A 62 -12.08 14.68 -25.64
C LYS A 62 -12.56 13.51 -24.77
N ARG A 63 -11.92 13.29 -23.63
CA ARG A 63 -12.22 12.19 -22.69
C ARG A 63 -13.29 12.53 -21.64
N GLY A 64 -13.81 13.76 -21.63
CA GLY A 64 -14.84 14.19 -20.67
C GLY A 64 -14.33 14.30 -19.24
N TRP A 65 -13.04 14.57 -19.06
CA TRP A 65 -12.43 14.76 -17.74
C TRP A 65 -12.77 16.13 -17.16
N GLU A 66 -12.62 16.27 -15.84
CA GLU A 66 -12.65 17.57 -15.17
C GLU A 66 -11.36 18.33 -15.48
N ILE A 67 -11.48 19.62 -15.80
CA ILE A 67 -10.36 20.42 -16.30
C ILE A 67 -10.40 21.79 -15.65
N THR A 68 -9.26 22.22 -15.12
CA THR A 68 -8.95 23.63 -14.93
C THR A 68 -8.25 24.10 -16.22
N PRO A 69 -8.91 24.93 -17.06
CA PRO A 69 -8.36 25.34 -18.35
C PRO A 69 -7.02 26.06 -18.19
N LEU A 70 -6.17 26.01 -19.22
CA LEU A 70 -4.90 26.72 -19.20
C LEU A 70 -5.12 28.24 -19.09
N GLN A 71 -4.67 28.86 -18.00
CA GLN A 71 -4.60 30.31 -17.84
C GLN A 71 -3.16 30.74 -17.56
N ILE A 72 -2.75 31.84 -18.18
CA ILE A 72 -1.40 32.40 -18.08
C ILE A 72 -1.55 33.84 -17.64
N ALA A 73 -1.09 34.16 -16.43
CA ALA A 73 -1.09 35.51 -15.90
C ALA A 73 0.03 36.38 -16.52
N PRO A 74 -0.01 37.70 -16.33
CA PRO A 74 1.14 38.55 -16.61
C PRO A 74 2.38 38.13 -15.79
N PRO A 75 3.61 38.43 -16.25
CA PRO A 75 4.81 38.24 -15.44
C PRO A 75 4.75 38.98 -14.11
N ALA A 76 5.32 38.38 -13.07
CA ALA A 76 5.44 38.99 -11.76
C ALA A 76 6.32 40.23 -11.81
N THR A 77 5.97 41.23 -10.99
CA THR A 77 6.79 42.44 -10.90
C THR A 77 7.98 42.22 -9.95
N GLU A 78 9.07 42.93 -10.20
CA GLU A 78 10.24 42.90 -9.29
C GLU A 78 9.89 43.25 -7.84
N PRO A 79 9.00 44.24 -7.55
CA PRO A 79 8.50 44.47 -6.19
C PRO A 79 7.82 43.25 -5.55
N ASP A 80 7.01 42.50 -6.29
CA ASP A 80 6.30 41.33 -5.75
C ASP A 80 7.26 40.21 -5.37
N VAL A 81 8.26 39.97 -6.23
CA VAL A 81 9.34 39.01 -5.96
C VAL A 81 10.18 39.45 -4.75
N ALA A 82 10.61 40.71 -4.71
CA ALA A 82 11.41 41.25 -3.63
C ALA A 82 10.67 41.17 -2.28
N ALA A 83 9.35 41.34 -2.25
CA ALA A 83 8.54 41.21 -1.04
C ALA A 83 8.59 39.80 -0.45
N ILE A 84 8.57 38.77 -1.28
CA ILE A 84 8.67 37.36 -0.85
C ILE A 84 10.09 37.06 -0.37
N GLU A 85 11.11 37.49 -1.13
CA GLU A 85 12.52 37.29 -0.76
C GLU A 85 12.84 37.94 0.60
N GLN A 86 12.31 39.14 0.83
CA GLN A 86 12.46 39.84 2.10
C GLN A 86 11.72 39.14 3.24
N ARG A 87 10.49 38.65 2.99
CA ARG A 87 9.65 37.99 3.99
C ARG A 87 10.28 36.72 4.53
N TYR A 88 10.75 35.85 3.64
CA TYR A 88 11.35 34.57 4.01
C TYR A 88 12.87 34.62 4.18
N ARG A 89 13.50 35.76 3.87
CA ARG A 89 14.96 35.96 3.91
C ARG A 89 15.71 34.95 3.05
N MET A 90 15.11 34.56 1.93
CA MET A 90 15.64 33.59 0.96
C MET A 90 15.44 34.15 -0.44
N ALA A 91 16.49 34.11 -1.26
CA ALA A 91 16.37 34.51 -2.67
C ALA A 91 15.57 33.47 -3.45
N ILE A 92 14.69 33.91 -4.36
CA ILE A 92 14.02 33.00 -5.29
C ILE A 92 15.10 32.43 -6.24
N PRO A 93 15.18 31.10 -6.40
CA PRO A 93 16.13 30.46 -7.30
C PRO A 93 16.09 31.04 -8.72
N ALA A 94 17.24 31.24 -9.35
CA ALA A 94 17.36 32.07 -10.55
C ALA A 94 16.47 31.60 -11.72
N GLN A 95 16.37 30.29 -11.96
CA GLN A 95 15.50 29.74 -13.02
C GLN A 95 14.01 29.98 -12.72
N LEU A 96 13.58 29.73 -11.48
CA LEU A 96 12.21 29.99 -11.04
C LEU A 96 11.89 31.49 -11.12
N ARG A 97 12.82 32.36 -10.69
CA ARG A 97 12.68 33.81 -10.83
C ARG A 97 12.48 34.22 -12.28
N ALA A 98 13.29 33.71 -13.21
CA ALA A 98 13.13 34.04 -14.62
C ALA A 98 11.80 33.56 -15.21
N ALA A 99 11.32 32.38 -14.82
CA ALA A 99 9.97 31.94 -15.21
C ALA A 99 8.90 32.91 -14.70
N LEU A 100 9.00 33.32 -13.43
CA LEU A 100 8.05 34.23 -12.78
C LEU A 100 8.05 35.63 -13.38
N THR A 101 9.22 36.24 -13.61
CA THR A 101 9.35 37.64 -14.03
C THR A 101 9.43 37.86 -15.53
N THR A 102 9.79 36.83 -16.30
CA THR A 102 9.93 36.93 -17.77
C THR A 102 8.80 36.24 -18.53
N LEU A 103 8.27 35.12 -18.01
CA LEU A 103 7.25 34.33 -18.71
C LEU A 103 5.84 34.57 -18.15
N SER A 104 5.64 34.29 -16.86
CA SER A 104 4.36 34.46 -16.18
C SER A 104 4.52 34.34 -14.66
N GLY A 105 3.89 35.25 -13.91
CA GLY A 105 3.83 35.16 -12.44
C GLY A 105 2.95 34.01 -11.95
N GLU A 106 2.05 33.51 -12.79
CA GLU A 106 1.17 32.38 -12.49
C GLU A 106 0.71 31.65 -13.76
N VAL A 107 0.80 30.33 -13.74
CA VAL A 107 0.21 29.49 -14.79
C VAL A 107 -0.70 28.49 -14.10
N THR A 108 -2.00 28.54 -14.43
CA THR A 108 -2.97 27.54 -13.97
C THR A 108 -3.28 26.57 -15.10
N PHE A 109 -3.20 25.28 -14.80
CA PHE A 109 -3.60 24.20 -15.68
C PHE A 109 -3.69 22.94 -14.83
N GLY A 110 -4.77 22.18 -15.00
CA GLY A 110 -4.89 20.90 -14.35
C GLY A 110 -6.06 20.10 -14.90
N TRP A 111 -6.05 18.82 -14.58
CA TRP A 111 -7.09 17.90 -14.97
C TRP A 111 -7.22 16.84 -13.88
N HIS A 112 -8.41 16.27 -13.80
CA HIS A 112 -8.76 15.18 -12.92
C HIS A 112 -9.66 14.22 -13.69
N ILE A 113 -9.33 12.94 -13.65
CA ILE A 113 -10.17 11.88 -14.18
C ILE A 113 -11.23 11.64 -13.12
N PRO A 114 -12.52 11.92 -13.41
CA PRO A 114 -13.59 11.55 -12.51
C PRO A 114 -13.46 10.09 -12.16
N SER A 115 -13.68 9.75 -10.91
CA SER A 115 -13.51 8.38 -10.44
C SER A 115 -14.36 7.41 -11.25
N HIS A 116 -15.55 7.84 -11.68
CA HIS A 116 -16.42 7.04 -12.54
C HIS A 116 -15.86 6.75 -13.96
N LEU A 117 -14.81 7.45 -14.38
CA LEU A 117 -14.07 7.24 -15.62
C LEU A 117 -12.71 6.55 -15.38
N HIS A 118 -12.35 6.26 -14.14
CA HIS A 118 -11.20 5.40 -13.85
C HIS A 118 -11.51 4.06 -14.49
N SER A 119 -10.72 3.63 -15.46
CA SER A 119 -10.75 2.27 -16.00
C SER A 119 -10.26 1.30 -14.92
N MET A 120 -11.08 1.16 -13.86
CA MET A 120 -10.85 0.45 -12.60
C MET A 120 -9.37 0.25 -12.28
N GLU A 121 -8.71 1.31 -11.80
CA GLU A 121 -7.44 1.33 -11.05
C GLU A 121 -6.18 0.58 -11.59
N ARG A 122 -6.24 -0.27 -12.63
CA ARG A 122 -5.22 -1.33 -12.81
C ARG A 122 -3.87 -0.90 -13.33
N ASP A 123 -3.78 0.19 -14.09
CA ASP A 123 -2.49 0.57 -14.64
C ASP A 123 -1.71 1.47 -13.68
N HIS A 124 -2.26 1.77 -12.49
CA HIS A 124 -1.77 2.81 -11.57
C HIS A 124 -1.40 4.10 -12.34
N MET A 125 -2.16 4.39 -13.39
CA MET A 125 -1.94 5.57 -14.22
C MET A 125 -2.38 6.79 -13.42
N PRO A 126 -1.71 7.92 -13.57
CA PRO A 126 -2.12 9.14 -12.91
C PRO A 126 -3.58 9.51 -13.18
N THR A 127 -4.32 9.70 -12.10
CA THR A 127 -5.74 10.08 -12.15
C THR A 127 -5.95 11.58 -12.09
N MET A 128 -4.90 12.36 -11.83
CA MET A 128 -4.95 13.82 -11.88
C MET A 128 -3.57 14.44 -12.07
N SER A 129 -3.57 15.75 -12.29
CA SER A 129 -2.37 16.57 -12.33
C SER A 129 -1.84 16.92 -10.93
N PHE A 130 -0.52 17.07 -10.79
CA PHE A 130 0.17 17.08 -9.50
C PHE A 130 -0.04 18.27 -8.58
N ASN A 131 -0.49 19.39 -9.13
CA ASN A 131 -0.29 20.67 -8.47
C ASN A 131 -1.59 21.43 -8.19
N ARG A 132 -2.67 20.81 -7.66
CA ARG A 132 -3.92 21.54 -7.31
C ARG A 132 -4.32 22.60 -8.38
N TYR A 133 -4.18 22.22 -9.65
CA TYR A 133 -4.50 23.03 -10.82
C TYR A 133 -3.57 24.23 -11.18
N ALA A 134 -2.35 24.34 -10.63
CA ALA A 134 -1.36 25.31 -11.11
C ALA A 134 0.01 24.72 -11.45
N VAL A 135 0.64 25.17 -12.54
CA VAL A 135 2.00 24.73 -12.89
C VAL A 135 3.02 25.41 -11.97
N TRP A 136 2.86 26.71 -11.78
CA TRP A 136 3.54 27.52 -10.76
C TRP A 136 2.69 28.77 -10.46
N SER A 137 2.85 29.34 -9.26
CA SER A 137 2.20 30.59 -8.88
C SER A 137 3.02 31.30 -7.81
N LEU A 138 3.30 32.59 -8.02
CA LEU A 138 3.96 33.43 -7.01
C LEU A 138 3.12 33.52 -5.73
N ALA A 139 1.79 33.59 -5.86
CA ALA A 139 0.89 33.64 -4.73
C ALA A 139 0.85 32.31 -3.96
N HIS A 140 0.94 31.17 -4.66
CA HIS A 140 1.05 29.85 -4.01
C HIS A 140 2.35 29.71 -3.22
N ILE A 141 3.48 30.17 -3.78
CA ILE A 141 4.78 30.17 -3.08
C ILE A 141 4.65 30.93 -1.76
N ASP A 142 4.07 32.12 -1.81
CA ASP A 142 3.93 33.01 -0.65
C ASP A 142 2.90 32.53 0.39
N ARG A 143 1.76 32.01 -0.05
CA ARG A 143 0.64 31.70 0.86
C ARG A 143 0.62 30.26 1.36
N MET A 144 1.22 29.35 0.59
CA MET A 144 1.12 27.90 0.84
C MET A 144 2.50 27.26 0.97
N ALA A 145 3.32 27.29 -0.08
CA ALA A 145 4.53 26.45 -0.14
C ALA A 145 5.56 26.83 0.93
N MET A 146 6.01 28.09 0.95
CA MET A 146 7.02 28.56 1.91
C MET A 146 6.55 28.51 3.37
N PRO A 147 5.39 29.07 3.77
CA PRO A 147 5.01 29.09 5.18
C PRO A 147 4.78 27.69 5.75
N ILE A 148 4.12 26.79 4.99
CA ILE A 148 3.86 25.41 5.47
C ILE A 148 5.16 24.62 5.55
N PHE A 149 6.03 24.71 4.53
CA PHE A 149 7.30 23.98 4.55
C PHE A 149 8.20 24.41 5.72
N LEU A 150 8.30 25.72 5.99
CA LEU A 150 9.11 26.23 7.08
C LEU A 150 8.57 25.84 8.46
N ASP A 151 7.24 25.86 8.64
CA ASP A 151 6.58 25.45 9.88
C ASP A 151 6.81 23.95 10.16
N TRP A 152 6.68 23.10 9.13
CA TRP A 152 6.81 21.64 9.29
C TRP A 152 8.27 21.19 9.41
N LYS A 153 9.21 21.92 8.79
CA LYS A 153 10.65 21.65 8.89
C LYS A 153 11.10 21.55 10.35
N GLU A 154 10.62 22.44 11.24
CA GLU A 154 11.04 22.48 12.65
C GLU A 154 10.70 21.19 13.42
N GLY A 155 9.67 20.44 12.98
CA GLY A 155 9.26 19.17 13.59
C GLY A 155 9.71 17.91 12.83
N LEU A 156 9.85 17.96 11.51
CA LEU A 156 10.18 16.80 10.68
C LEU A 156 11.68 16.55 10.54
N ALA A 157 12.50 17.61 10.55
CA ALA A 157 13.95 17.50 10.34
C ALA A 157 14.69 16.70 11.43
N SER A 158 14.07 16.52 12.61
CA SER A 158 14.66 15.85 13.77
C SER A 158 14.08 14.46 14.07
N ARG A 159 13.15 13.95 13.25
CA ARG A 159 12.55 12.62 13.44
C ARG A 159 13.50 11.51 13.00
N ASP A 160 13.78 10.60 13.92
CA ASP A 160 14.74 9.49 13.76
C ASP A 160 14.09 8.20 13.20
N LEU A 161 12.76 8.10 13.26
CA LEU A 161 11.97 6.97 12.73
C LEU A 161 11.41 7.32 11.35
N SER A 162 12.23 7.16 10.31
CA SER A 162 11.89 7.46 8.91
C SER A 162 12.19 6.26 8.02
N GLU A 163 11.29 5.93 7.10
CA GLU A 163 11.49 4.83 6.14
C GLU A 163 12.53 5.18 5.06
N ALA A 164 12.72 6.48 4.79
CA ALA A 164 13.75 7.02 3.93
C ALA A 164 14.88 7.70 4.73
N PRO A 165 16.09 7.91 4.15
CA PRO A 165 17.16 8.66 4.83
C PRO A 165 16.74 10.11 5.14
N ASN A 166 16.46 10.42 6.40
CA ASN A 166 16.11 11.77 6.86
C ASN A 166 17.23 12.33 7.74
N ARG A 167 17.93 13.35 7.25
CA ARG A 167 18.99 14.04 8.00
C ARG A 167 18.68 15.53 8.10
N PRO A 168 18.93 16.20 9.24
CA PRO A 168 18.66 17.62 9.39
C PRO A 168 19.27 18.48 8.27
N GLU A 169 20.48 18.12 7.80
CA GLU A 169 21.18 18.87 6.76
C GLU A 169 20.46 18.84 5.39
N LEU A 170 19.64 17.82 5.13
CA LEU A 170 18.85 17.70 3.90
C LEU A 170 17.83 18.83 3.75
N TRP A 171 17.32 19.33 4.88
CA TRP A 171 16.33 20.41 4.95
C TRP A 171 16.96 21.80 4.86
N GLU A 172 18.29 21.88 4.89
CA GLU A 172 19.01 23.13 4.70
C GLU A 172 19.11 23.49 3.22
N ASN A 173 19.06 24.79 2.93
CA ASN A 173 19.12 25.33 1.57
C ASN A 173 17.99 24.85 0.62
N GLN A 174 16.81 24.52 1.15
CA GLN A 174 15.65 24.12 0.35
C GLN A 174 14.69 25.29 0.12
N PHE A 175 14.46 25.69 -1.13
CA PHE A 175 13.43 26.66 -1.48
C PHE A 175 12.16 25.94 -1.93
N ALA A 176 11.13 25.92 -1.08
CA ALA A 176 9.85 25.30 -1.40
C ALA A 176 9.06 26.16 -2.39
N PHE A 177 8.74 25.60 -3.56
CA PHE A 177 7.97 26.32 -4.57
C PHE A 177 6.58 25.73 -4.81
N TYR A 178 6.32 24.50 -4.32
CA TYR A 178 5.01 23.89 -4.43
C TYR A 178 4.65 22.98 -3.26
N ASN A 179 3.35 22.89 -2.98
CA ASN A 179 2.75 21.98 -2.00
C ASN A 179 1.73 21.11 -2.74
N LEU A 180 1.92 19.80 -2.68
CA LEU A 180 1.18 18.79 -3.42
C LEU A 180 -0.18 18.49 -2.77
N VAL A 181 -1.02 17.76 -3.50
CA VAL A 181 -2.39 17.45 -3.06
C VAL A 181 -2.41 16.63 -1.77
N ASN A 182 -1.45 15.72 -1.61
CA ASN A 182 -1.32 14.83 -0.46
C ASN A 182 -0.60 15.45 0.75
N GLY A 183 -0.13 16.71 0.65
CA GLY A 183 0.58 17.40 1.72
C GLY A 183 2.10 17.48 1.54
N ASP A 184 2.65 16.82 0.53
CA ASP A 184 4.09 16.81 0.25
C ASP A 184 4.59 18.10 -0.43
N TRP A 185 5.90 18.24 -0.60
CA TRP A 185 6.51 19.45 -1.14
C TRP A 185 7.47 19.19 -2.29
N LEU A 186 7.50 20.15 -3.21
CA LEU A 186 8.55 20.30 -4.21
C LEU A 186 9.44 21.47 -3.83
N THR A 187 10.74 21.19 -3.74
CA THR A 187 11.75 22.18 -3.37
C THR A 187 12.81 22.29 -4.47
N ILE A 188 13.51 23.42 -4.51
CA ILE A 188 14.74 23.60 -5.26
C ILE A 188 15.88 23.62 -4.25
N ASP A 189 16.85 22.72 -4.42
CA ASP A 189 18.04 22.65 -3.59
C ASP A 189 19.02 23.75 -4.02
N THR A 190 19.18 24.76 -3.18
CA THR A 190 20.01 25.94 -3.41
C THR A 190 21.41 25.83 -2.81
N SER A 191 21.82 24.63 -2.37
CA SER A 191 23.17 24.39 -1.83
C SER A 191 24.28 24.65 -2.86
N ASN A 192 23.99 24.45 -4.14
CA ASN A 192 24.90 24.78 -5.23
C ASN A 192 24.67 26.22 -5.73
N PRO A 193 25.71 27.07 -5.84
CA PRO A 193 25.56 28.42 -6.38
C PRO A 193 25.27 28.46 -7.89
N ASP A 194 25.53 27.38 -8.64
CA ASP A 194 25.23 27.27 -10.07
C ASP A 194 23.74 26.88 -10.28
N PRO A 195 22.90 27.75 -10.86
CA PRO A 195 21.47 27.46 -11.06
C PRO A 195 21.17 26.21 -11.88
N ALA A 196 22.09 25.79 -12.76
CA ALA A 196 21.95 24.57 -13.55
C ALA A 196 22.23 23.29 -12.74
N LYS A 197 22.66 23.43 -11.48
CA LYS A 197 22.97 22.35 -10.53
C LYS A 197 22.14 22.47 -9.25
N GLN A 198 20.97 23.09 -9.35
CA GLN A 198 20.00 23.24 -8.27
C GLN A 198 18.81 22.30 -8.51
N PRO A 199 18.91 21.02 -8.09
CA PRO A 199 17.90 20.02 -8.42
C PRO A 199 16.55 20.32 -7.78
N VAL A 200 15.48 19.93 -8.48
CA VAL A 200 14.14 19.86 -7.90
C VAL A 200 14.05 18.58 -7.07
N ARG A 201 13.71 18.70 -5.79
CA ARG A 201 13.59 17.57 -4.86
C ARG A 201 12.17 17.37 -4.38
N TYR A 202 11.88 16.13 -4.01
CA TYR A 202 10.63 15.72 -3.38
C TYR A 202 10.79 15.58 -1.87
N PHE A 203 9.90 16.17 -1.09
CA PHE A 203 9.85 16.01 0.36
C PHE A 203 8.49 15.44 0.77
N SER A 204 8.51 14.23 1.34
CA SER A 204 7.34 13.62 1.97
C SER A 204 7.13 14.14 3.39
N HIS A 205 5.90 14.44 3.75
CA HIS A 205 5.50 14.80 5.12
C HIS A 205 5.48 13.61 6.09
N GLU A 206 5.38 12.39 5.55
CA GLU A 206 5.46 11.11 6.29
C GLU A 206 6.88 10.53 6.31
N LEU A 207 7.83 11.16 5.61
CA LEU A 207 9.24 10.75 5.50
C LEU A 207 9.43 9.38 4.82
N GLU A 208 8.55 9.06 3.87
CA GLU A 208 8.54 7.75 3.20
C GLU A 208 9.33 7.74 1.87
N MET A 209 9.75 6.54 1.46
CA MET A 209 10.18 6.19 0.11
C MET A 209 11.27 7.08 -0.52
N ILE A 210 10.88 8.03 -1.39
CA ILE A 210 11.78 8.89 -2.17
C ILE A 210 12.02 10.26 -1.54
N HIS A 211 11.72 10.41 -0.26
CA HIS A 211 12.00 11.63 0.50
C HIS A 211 13.46 12.10 0.29
N GLY A 212 13.62 13.37 -0.09
CA GLY A 212 14.91 14.00 -0.35
C GLY A 212 15.50 13.74 -1.73
N LEU A 213 14.93 12.85 -2.55
CA LEU A 213 15.49 12.51 -3.86
C LEU A 213 15.27 13.62 -4.88
N ALA A 214 16.24 13.77 -5.78
CA ALA A 214 16.17 14.70 -6.89
C ALA A 214 15.29 14.14 -8.01
N LEU A 215 14.19 14.83 -8.29
CA LEU A 215 13.28 14.49 -9.38
C LEU A 215 13.85 14.89 -10.75
N ALA A 216 14.56 16.03 -10.80
CA ALA A 216 15.18 16.57 -12.00
C ALA A 216 16.42 17.40 -11.64
N ALA A 217 17.29 17.62 -12.64
CA ALA A 217 18.55 18.34 -12.48
C ALA A 217 18.39 19.81 -12.07
N ASP A 218 17.31 20.43 -12.53
CA ASP A 218 17.02 21.84 -12.36
C ASP A 218 15.52 22.10 -12.62
N PHE A 219 15.06 23.33 -12.34
CA PHE A 219 13.66 23.71 -12.47
C PHE A 219 13.15 23.65 -13.91
N PHE A 220 13.92 24.09 -14.90
CA PHE A 220 13.49 24.00 -16.30
C PHE A 220 13.39 22.56 -16.79
N THR A 221 14.37 21.72 -16.45
CA THR A 221 14.30 20.28 -16.74
C THR A 221 13.08 19.64 -16.08
N PHE A 222 12.75 20.00 -14.83
CA PHE A 222 11.53 19.51 -14.18
C PHE A 222 10.27 19.87 -14.96
N ILE A 223 10.12 21.15 -15.36
CA ILE A 223 8.96 21.60 -16.15
C ILE A 223 8.91 20.91 -17.52
N ASP A 224 10.05 20.68 -18.19
CA ASP A 224 10.09 19.93 -19.44
C ASP A 224 9.50 18.52 -19.28
N GLN A 225 10.03 17.76 -18.31
CA GLN A 225 9.64 16.37 -18.07
C GLN A 225 8.16 16.30 -17.71
N MET A 226 7.70 17.14 -16.77
CA MET A 226 6.30 17.17 -16.37
C MET A 226 5.39 17.59 -17.53
N SER A 227 5.77 18.59 -18.33
CA SER A 227 4.96 19.04 -19.47
C SER A 227 4.81 17.95 -20.53
N LYS A 228 5.87 17.19 -20.82
CA LYS A 228 5.79 16.03 -21.72
C LYS A 228 4.80 14.97 -21.23
N LEU A 229 4.69 14.79 -19.91
CA LEU A 229 3.77 13.86 -19.27
C LEU A 229 2.34 14.41 -19.11
N GLY A 230 2.07 15.64 -19.56
CA GLY A 230 0.78 16.28 -19.34
C GLY A 230 0.55 16.69 -17.87
N LEU A 231 1.62 16.91 -17.10
CA LEU A 231 1.61 17.23 -15.67
C LEU A 231 1.05 16.11 -14.79
N ALA A 232 1.25 14.85 -15.18
CA ALA A 232 0.62 13.69 -14.55
C ALA A 232 1.21 13.28 -13.19
N GLY A 233 0.33 12.90 -12.25
CA GLY A 233 0.63 12.31 -10.94
C GLY A 233 0.31 13.26 -9.81
N THR A 234 0.33 12.85 -8.54
CA THR A 234 0.20 13.77 -7.38
C THR A 234 1.26 13.59 -6.31
N GLU A 235 1.97 12.47 -6.37
CA GLU A 235 2.88 12.02 -5.34
C GLU A 235 3.86 11.01 -5.93
N TRP A 236 4.82 10.58 -5.10
CA TRP A 236 5.85 9.61 -5.50
C TRP A 236 5.28 8.34 -6.14
N ALA A 237 4.19 7.78 -5.61
CA ALA A 237 3.58 6.55 -6.11
C ALA A 237 3.10 6.70 -7.56
N SER A 238 2.60 7.89 -7.92
CA SER A 238 2.21 8.20 -9.30
C SER A 238 3.41 8.27 -10.25
N TRP A 239 4.57 8.69 -9.74
CA TRP A 239 5.76 8.95 -10.54
C TRP A 239 6.73 7.77 -10.65
N MET A 240 6.57 6.74 -9.81
CA MET A 240 7.38 5.51 -9.89
C MET A 240 7.48 4.96 -11.32
N ARG A 241 6.36 5.02 -12.06
CA ARG A 241 6.26 4.53 -13.44
C ARG A 241 7.04 5.36 -14.45
N PHE A 242 7.30 6.62 -14.13
CA PHE A 242 8.06 7.52 -14.99
C PHE A 242 9.55 7.46 -14.71
N SER A 243 9.99 6.57 -13.80
CA SER A 243 11.39 6.33 -13.47
C SER A 243 11.96 5.11 -14.19
N LYS A 244 13.29 5.02 -14.31
CA LYS A 244 14.02 3.81 -14.73
C LYS A 244 14.44 2.90 -13.55
N GLY A 245 13.93 3.16 -12.34
CA GLY A 245 14.43 2.55 -11.10
C GLY A 245 15.56 3.37 -10.45
N GLN A 246 15.92 3.02 -9.22
CA GLN A 246 17.01 3.69 -8.49
C GLN A 246 18.37 3.04 -8.79
N GLU A 247 19.06 3.53 -9.81
CA GLU A 247 20.52 3.38 -9.90
C GLU A 247 21.19 4.57 -9.19
N LYS A 248 22.39 4.35 -8.63
CA LYS A 248 23.16 5.45 -8.03
C LYS A 248 23.42 6.52 -9.12
N ASP A 249 22.91 7.72 -8.90
CA ASP A 249 23.09 8.96 -9.67
C ASP A 249 22.12 9.25 -10.85
N THR A 250 20.93 8.64 -10.94
CA THR A 250 19.89 9.05 -11.92
C THR A 250 18.79 9.93 -11.31
N PHE A 251 18.33 10.96 -12.04
CA PHE A 251 17.15 11.76 -11.68
C PHE A 251 15.87 10.95 -11.81
N TYR A 252 14.90 11.15 -10.92
CA TYR A 252 13.75 10.25 -10.80
C TYR A 252 12.75 10.33 -11.95
N LEU A 253 12.48 11.52 -12.51
CA LEU A 253 11.48 11.72 -13.57
C LEU A 253 12.09 11.67 -14.96
N GLU A 254 11.66 10.71 -15.78
CA GLU A 254 12.02 10.60 -17.19
C GLU A 254 10.79 10.37 -18.09
N ALA A 255 10.44 11.40 -18.88
CA ALA A 255 9.32 11.35 -19.82
C ALA A 255 9.53 10.38 -21.00
N ASP A 256 10.74 9.86 -21.19
CA ASP A 256 11.07 8.90 -22.25
C ASP A 256 11.21 7.45 -21.72
N SER A 257 10.89 7.20 -20.44
CA SER A 257 10.86 5.85 -19.85
C SER A 257 9.74 4.98 -20.44
N GLU A 258 9.82 3.66 -20.22
CA GLU A 258 8.80 2.72 -20.72
C GLU A 258 7.41 3.00 -20.14
N GLY A 259 7.32 3.34 -18.85
CA GLY A 259 6.03 3.70 -18.24
C GLY A 259 5.49 5.03 -18.78
N SER A 260 6.35 6.01 -19.07
CA SER A 260 5.94 7.25 -19.74
C SER A 260 5.39 6.98 -21.15
N LYS A 261 6.03 6.12 -21.95
CA LYS A 261 5.51 5.72 -23.27
C LYS A 261 4.15 5.03 -23.17
N ALA A 262 3.98 4.14 -22.19
CA ALA A 262 2.70 3.46 -21.95
C ALA A 262 1.60 4.46 -21.57
N TRP A 263 1.90 5.45 -20.73
CA TRP A 263 1.00 6.53 -20.36
C TRP A 263 0.54 7.35 -21.58
N ILE A 264 1.48 7.80 -22.41
CA ILE A 264 1.15 8.58 -23.61
C ILE A 264 0.34 7.75 -24.61
N ALA A 265 0.71 6.49 -24.84
CA ALA A 265 -0.06 5.59 -25.70
C ALA A 265 -1.49 5.38 -25.18
N TRP A 266 -1.65 5.26 -23.86
CA TRP A 266 -2.96 5.16 -23.23
C TRP A 266 -3.80 6.43 -23.43
N LEU A 267 -3.21 7.62 -23.28
CA LEU A 267 -3.88 8.91 -23.52
C LEU A 267 -4.36 9.07 -24.97
N GLU A 268 -3.55 8.62 -25.93
CA GLU A 268 -3.81 8.74 -27.36
C GLU A 268 -4.79 7.68 -27.91
N ARG A 269 -5.08 6.62 -27.14
CA ARG A 269 -6.09 5.61 -27.49
C ARG A 269 -7.48 6.23 -27.66
N ASP A 270 -8.26 5.73 -28.62
CA ASP A 270 -9.67 6.09 -28.77
C ASP A 270 -10.54 5.34 -27.74
N PRO A 271 -11.16 6.04 -26.76
CA PRO A 271 -11.99 5.40 -25.74
C PRO A 271 -13.28 4.78 -26.31
N ILE A 272 -13.67 5.10 -27.55
CA ILE A 272 -14.87 4.54 -28.20
C ILE A 272 -14.60 3.15 -28.80
N ASN A 273 -13.36 2.87 -29.18
CA ASN A 273 -12.91 1.54 -29.62
C ASN A 273 -12.32 0.76 -28.43
N SER A 274 -13.14 0.58 -27.39
CA SER A 274 -12.81 -0.24 -26.23
C SER A 274 -12.71 -1.73 -26.62
N ASP A 275 -11.87 -2.47 -25.91
CA ASP A 275 -11.79 -3.93 -26.06
C ASP A 275 -13.18 -4.52 -25.71
N ALA A 276 -13.58 -5.63 -26.35
CA ALA A 276 -14.93 -6.20 -26.13
C ALA A 276 -15.17 -6.67 -24.67
N ASP A 277 -14.12 -6.74 -23.86
CA ASP A 277 -14.13 -7.17 -22.47
C ASP A 277 -13.89 -6.03 -21.44
N GLU A 278 -14.08 -4.78 -21.87
CA GLU A 278 -14.07 -3.60 -20.99
C GLU A 278 -15.48 -3.34 -20.41
N PRO A 279 -15.58 -2.84 -19.16
CA PRO A 279 -16.87 -2.49 -18.59
C PRO A 279 -17.56 -1.36 -19.37
N PRO A 280 -18.91 -1.29 -19.35
CA PRO A 280 -19.62 -0.20 -20.00
C PRO A 280 -19.22 1.16 -19.42
N LEU A 281 -19.34 2.20 -20.26
CA LEU A 281 -19.17 3.58 -19.81
C LEU A 281 -20.23 3.92 -18.76
N ALA A 282 -19.80 4.60 -17.70
CA ALA A 282 -20.68 5.06 -16.65
C ALA A 282 -21.67 6.11 -17.19
N VAL A 283 -22.96 5.89 -16.94
CA VAL A 283 -24.00 6.87 -17.26
C VAL A 283 -24.24 7.69 -16.00
N LEU A 284 -23.77 8.93 -15.98
CA LEU A 284 -24.01 9.79 -14.81
C LEU A 284 -25.50 10.10 -14.65
N GLU A 285 -25.92 10.20 -13.39
CA GLU A 285 -27.15 10.90 -13.06
C GLU A 285 -27.03 12.35 -13.55
N THR A 286 -28.07 12.84 -14.23
CA THR A 286 -28.09 14.20 -14.81
C THR A 286 -29.43 14.90 -14.61
N THR A 287 -30.40 14.20 -14.04
CA THR A 287 -31.79 14.67 -13.92
C THR A 287 -32.32 14.38 -12.53
N VAL A 288 -33.35 15.13 -12.13
CA VAL A 288 -34.07 14.88 -10.87
C VAL A 288 -34.65 13.46 -10.83
N ALA A 289 -35.07 12.92 -11.98
CA ALA A 289 -35.56 11.54 -12.09
C ALA A 289 -34.44 10.51 -11.84
N ASP A 290 -33.25 10.72 -12.40
CA ASP A 290 -32.08 9.85 -12.16
C ASP A 290 -31.71 9.82 -10.67
N ARG A 291 -31.64 10.99 -10.02
CA ARG A 291 -31.36 11.09 -8.58
C ARG A 291 -32.44 10.43 -7.73
N ALA A 292 -33.71 10.62 -8.09
CA ALA A 292 -34.84 9.96 -7.42
C ALA A 292 -34.82 8.44 -7.57
N LEU A 293 -34.36 7.92 -8.72
CA LEU A 293 -34.19 6.48 -8.95
C LEU A 293 -33.16 5.89 -8.00
N LEU A 294 -31.97 6.51 -7.89
CA LEU A 294 -30.90 6.05 -7.00
C LEU A 294 -31.33 6.10 -5.53
N ASP A 295 -31.96 7.19 -5.10
CA ASP A 295 -32.46 7.35 -3.74
C ASP A 295 -33.54 6.29 -3.41
N ALA A 296 -34.48 6.06 -4.34
CA ALA A 296 -35.54 5.06 -4.16
C ALA A 296 -35.00 3.62 -4.16
N ALA A 297 -34.05 3.30 -5.03
CA ALA A 297 -33.44 1.97 -5.10
C ALA A 297 -32.62 1.68 -3.83
N ARG A 298 -31.83 2.66 -3.35
CA ARG A 298 -31.09 2.56 -2.09
C ARG A 298 -32.01 2.36 -0.89
N ALA A 299 -33.18 3.01 -0.89
CA ALA A 299 -34.22 2.83 0.12
C ALA A 299 -35.08 1.57 -0.08
N ASN A 300 -34.76 0.71 -1.06
CA ASN A 300 -35.53 -0.50 -1.41
C ASN A 300 -37.02 -0.22 -1.74
N SER A 301 -37.33 0.96 -2.28
CA SER A 301 -38.70 1.41 -2.54
C SER A 301 -39.16 1.09 -3.96
N PHE A 302 -39.95 0.02 -4.09
CA PHE A 302 -40.52 -0.39 -5.38
C PHE A 302 -41.39 0.70 -6.03
N ALA A 303 -42.21 1.39 -5.22
CA ALA A 303 -43.06 2.48 -5.70
C ALA A 303 -42.24 3.70 -6.17
N GLY A 304 -41.20 4.06 -5.41
CA GLY A 304 -40.31 5.18 -5.77
C GLY A 304 -39.53 4.91 -7.06
N VAL A 305 -38.99 3.69 -7.21
CA VAL A 305 -38.30 3.27 -8.43
C VAL A 305 -39.24 3.34 -9.63
N ASN A 306 -40.49 2.86 -9.50
CA ASN A 306 -41.47 2.97 -10.59
C ASN A 306 -41.77 4.41 -10.98
N ALA A 307 -41.96 5.29 -10.00
CA ALA A 307 -42.25 6.69 -10.26
C ALA A 307 -41.08 7.38 -10.98
N ALA A 308 -39.83 7.11 -10.55
CA ALA A 308 -38.64 7.67 -11.18
C ALA A 308 -38.47 7.18 -12.63
N LEU A 309 -38.66 5.89 -12.89
CA LEU A 309 -38.60 5.33 -14.24
C LEU A 309 -39.69 5.90 -15.15
N LEU A 310 -40.92 6.10 -14.64
CA LEU A 310 -42.00 6.75 -15.39
C LEU A 310 -41.70 8.23 -15.67
N ALA A 311 -40.93 8.89 -14.81
CA ALA A 311 -40.44 10.26 -15.00
C ALA A 311 -39.24 10.34 -15.97
N GLY A 312 -38.80 9.22 -16.55
CA GLY A 312 -37.73 9.18 -17.55
C GLY A 312 -36.32 8.97 -16.98
N ALA A 313 -36.20 8.48 -15.75
CA ALA A 313 -34.90 8.12 -15.18
C ALA A 313 -34.18 7.06 -16.02
N LYS A 314 -32.88 7.22 -16.21
CA LYS A 314 -32.01 6.25 -16.87
C LYS A 314 -31.75 5.09 -15.91
N PRO A 315 -32.14 3.84 -16.25
CA PRO A 315 -32.05 2.71 -15.31
C PRO A 315 -30.63 2.39 -14.81
N ASP A 316 -29.63 2.63 -15.67
CA ASP A 316 -28.20 2.36 -15.39
C ASP A 316 -27.43 3.61 -14.94
N CYS A 317 -28.13 4.65 -14.48
CA CYS A 317 -27.44 5.81 -13.93
C CYS A 317 -26.60 5.44 -12.69
N VAL A 318 -25.49 6.15 -12.50
CA VAL A 318 -24.61 6.07 -11.32
C VAL A 318 -24.53 7.45 -10.64
N PRO A 319 -24.24 7.50 -9.33
CA PRO A 319 -24.17 8.78 -8.62
C PRO A 319 -23.00 9.65 -9.07
N THR A 320 -23.21 10.97 -9.06
CA THR A 320 -22.13 11.96 -9.19
C THR A 320 -21.35 12.10 -7.89
N SER A 321 -20.13 12.64 -7.94
CA SER A 321 -19.33 12.93 -6.74
C SER A 321 -20.08 13.82 -5.74
N GLU A 322 -20.89 14.77 -6.23
CA GLU A 322 -21.75 15.60 -5.39
C GLU A 322 -22.80 14.76 -4.64
N TRP A 323 -23.46 13.84 -5.34
CA TRP A 323 -24.40 12.91 -4.70
C TRP A 323 -23.70 12.03 -3.66
N LEU A 324 -22.52 11.50 -3.98
CA LEU A 324 -21.75 10.65 -3.06
C LEU A 324 -21.38 11.41 -1.78
N MET A 325 -20.99 12.68 -1.92
CA MET A 325 -20.73 13.59 -0.80
C MET A 325 -22.00 13.83 0.04
N ASP A 326 -23.10 14.21 -0.60
CA ASP A 326 -24.41 14.47 0.04
C ASP A 326 -24.88 13.27 0.86
N LYS A 327 -24.69 12.05 0.33
CA LYS A 327 -25.14 10.82 0.98
C LYS A 327 -24.07 10.11 1.82
N MET A 328 -22.87 10.68 1.93
CA MET A 328 -21.71 10.08 2.60
C MET A 328 -21.43 8.63 2.16
N ALA A 329 -21.48 8.38 0.85
CA ALA A 329 -21.54 7.03 0.27
C ALA A 329 -20.37 6.71 -0.67
N TRP A 330 -19.14 7.05 -0.28
CA TRP A 330 -17.94 6.97 -1.14
C TRP A 330 -17.72 5.62 -1.87
N ASN A 331 -18.18 4.51 -1.28
CA ASN A 331 -18.05 3.17 -1.86
C ASN A 331 -19.12 2.83 -2.92
N ASP A 332 -20.03 3.77 -3.24
CA ASP A 332 -21.16 3.58 -4.15
C ASP A 332 -21.00 4.23 -5.53
N GLU A 333 -19.80 4.68 -5.86
CA GLU A 333 -19.51 5.46 -7.07
C GLU A 333 -20.05 4.87 -8.39
N PHE A 334 -20.15 3.55 -8.45
CA PHE A 334 -20.63 2.80 -9.61
C PHE A 334 -21.88 1.98 -9.33
N SER A 335 -22.50 2.18 -8.16
CA SER A 335 -23.73 1.51 -7.78
C SER A 335 -24.86 2.04 -8.66
N THR A 336 -25.52 1.13 -9.35
CA THR A 336 -26.76 1.42 -10.10
C THR A 336 -27.97 1.05 -9.25
N ALA A 337 -29.18 1.40 -9.73
CA ALA A 337 -30.42 0.93 -9.11
C ALA A 337 -30.48 -0.61 -8.98
N ILE A 338 -29.94 -1.36 -9.96
CA ILE A 338 -29.87 -2.83 -9.88
C ILE A 338 -28.89 -3.28 -8.80
N THR A 339 -27.75 -2.60 -8.65
CA THR A 339 -26.78 -2.90 -7.59
C THR A 339 -27.45 -2.82 -6.21
N TYR A 340 -28.21 -1.75 -5.96
CA TYR A 340 -28.96 -1.59 -4.71
C TYR A 340 -30.06 -2.64 -4.53
N ALA A 341 -30.88 -2.87 -5.56
CA ALA A 341 -31.93 -3.89 -5.52
C ALA A 341 -31.36 -5.30 -5.23
N THR A 342 -30.16 -5.57 -5.75
CA THR A 342 -29.44 -6.82 -5.53
C THR A 342 -28.96 -6.95 -4.08
N ARG A 343 -28.30 -5.93 -3.53
CA ARG A 343 -27.88 -5.93 -2.11
C ARG A 343 -29.06 -6.12 -1.14
N HIS A 344 -30.22 -5.59 -1.50
CA HIS A 344 -31.49 -5.79 -0.77
C HIS A 344 -32.14 -7.16 -1.00
N ASN A 345 -31.51 -8.06 -1.76
CA ASN A 345 -32.03 -9.37 -2.14
C ASN A 345 -33.45 -9.31 -2.73
N ASN A 346 -33.78 -8.23 -3.46
CA ASN A 346 -35.13 -7.94 -3.94
C ASN A 346 -35.27 -8.25 -5.44
N THR A 347 -35.47 -9.52 -5.77
CA THR A 347 -35.57 -9.99 -7.15
C THR A 347 -36.70 -9.31 -7.95
N ALA A 348 -37.81 -8.95 -7.31
CA ALA A 348 -38.91 -8.25 -7.97
C ALA A 348 -38.50 -6.85 -8.44
N LEU A 349 -37.70 -6.13 -7.65
CA LEU A 349 -37.16 -4.84 -8.03
C LEU A 349 -36.12 -4.97 -9.14
N ILE A 350 -35.25 -5.98 -9.08
CA ILE A 350 -34.31 -6.31 -10.17
C ILE A 350 -35.06 -6.55 -11.48
N GLU A 351 -36.08 -7.42 -11.46
CA GLU A 351 -36.94 -7.71 -12.61
C GLU A 351 -37.56 -6.45 -13.21
N ARG A 352 -38.03 -5.54 -12.35
CA ARG A 352 -38.64 -4.29 -12.79
C ARG A 352 -37.65 -3.37 -13.47
N LEU A 353 -36.42 -3.30 -12.97
CA LEU A 353 -35.33 -2.50 -13.55
C LEU A 353 -34.87 -3.08 -14.89
N VAL A 354 -34.69 -4.40 -14.98
CA VAL A 354 -34.36 -5.07 -16.26
C VAL A 354 -35.45 -4.82 -17.30
N LYS A 355 -36.74 -4.87 -16.93
CA LYS A 355 -37.85 -4.50 -17.83
C LYS A 355 -37.82 -3.03 -18.28
N ALA A 356 -37.19 -2.14 -17.52
CA ALA A 356 -36.96 -0.75 -17.93
C ALA A 356 -35.73 -0.57 -18.82
N GLY A 357 -34.95 -1.63 -19.08
CA GLY A 357 -33.75 -1.58 -19.90
C GLY A 357 -32.44 -1.46 -19.10
N ALA A 358 -32.47 -1.70 -17.79
CA ALA A 358 -31.22 -1.80 -17.01
C ALA A 358 -30.42 -3.05 -17.40
N THR A 359 -29.10 -2.90 -17.49
CA THR A 359 -28.18 -4.01 -17.76
C THR A 359 -27.83 -4.79 -16.51
N LEU A 360 -27.64 -6.11 -16.64
CA LEU A 360 -27.04 -6.95 -15.59
C LEU A 360 -25.51 -6.95 -15.65
N ASN A 361 -24.92 -6.30 -16.65
CA ASN A 361 -23.48 -6.27 -16.89
C ASN A 361 -22.96 -4.85 -16.72
N THR A 362 -23.22 -4.27 -15.54
CA THR A 362 -22.76 -2.94 -15.16
C THR A 362 -21.26 -2.96 -14.84
N ARG A 363 -20.68 -1.79 -14.57
CA ARG A 363 -19.27 -1.70 -14.13
C ARG A 363 -19.04 -2.41 -12.80
N LEU A 364 -19.91 -2.20 -11.81
CA LEU A 364 -19.99 -3.02 -10.61
C LEU A 364 -21.03 -4.12 -10.80
N LEU A 365 -20.59 -5.26 -11.31
CA LEU A 365 -21.44 -6.39 -11.64
C LEU A 365 -22.43 -6.68 -10.49
N PRO A 366 -23.75 -6.73 -10.75
CA PRO A 366 -24.74 -7.12 -9.76
C PRO A 366 -24.43 -8.48 -9.16
N LEU A 367 -23.82 -9.39 -9.94
CA LEU A 367 -23.42 -10.70 -9.43
C LEU A 367 -22.34 -10.62 -8.34
N ASN A 368 -21.39 -9.68 -8.41
CA ASN A 368 -20.44 -9.43 -7.31
C ASN A 368 -21.16 -8.99 -6.03
N ALA A 369 -22.17 -8.12 -6.15
CA ALA A 369 -22.98 -7.73 -5.00
C ALA A 369 -23.83 -8.90 -4.48
N ALA A 370 -24.36 -9.73 -5.38
CA ALA A 370 -25.24 -10.83 -5.03
C ALA A 370 -24.55 -11.90 -4.20
N VAL A 371 -23.33 -12.31 -4.58
CA VAL A 371 -22.59 -13.32 -3.83
C VAL A 371 -22.22 -12.85 -2.43
N LYS A 372 -22.05 -11.53 -2.23
CA LYS A 372 -21.70 -10.92 -0.95
C LYS A 372 -22.87 -10.69 -0.01
N GLU A 373 -24.06 -10.42 -0.53
CA GLU A 373 -25.17 -9.90 0.29
C GLU A 373 -26.52 -10.58 0.03
N SER A 374 -26.69 -11.29 -1.09
CA SER A 374 -27.98 -11.88 -1.48
C SER A 374 -28.07 -13.39 -1.22
N SER A 375 -29.28 -13.92 -1.43
CA SER A 375 -29.58 -15.34 -1.39
C SER A 375 -29.10 -16.10 -2.64
N LEU A 376 -28.98 -17.42 -2.50
CA LEU A 376 -28.74 -18.34 -3.62
C LEU A 376 -29.77 -18.19 -4.74
N ALA A 377 -31.04 -17.92 -4.40
CA ALA A 377 -32.10 -17.73 -5.39
C ALA A 377 -31.84 -16.50 -6.28
N THR A 378 -31.41 -15.38 -5.69
CA THR A 378 -31.05 -14.16 -6.44
C THR A 378 -29.83 -14.39 -7.32
N VAL A 379 -28.80 -15.11 -6.84
CA VAL A 379 -27.63 -15.47 -7.65
C VAL A 379 -28.04 -16.31 -8.86
N ARG A 380 -28.85 -17.37 -8.66
CA ARG A 380 -29.34 -18.21 -9.76
C ARG A 380 -30.21 -17.42 -10.75
N TRP A 381 -31.04 -16.51 -10.24
CA TRP A 381 -31.87 -15.65 -11.08
C TRP A 381 -31.00 -14.75 -11.98
N LEU A 382 -29.97 -14.10 -11.42
CA LEU A 382 -29.06 -13.25 -12.17
C LEU A 382 -28.34 -14.04 -13.28
N ILE A 383 -27.79 -15.21 -12.94
CA ILE A 383 -27.14 -16.12 -13.89
C ILE A 383 -28.10 -16.50 -15.02
N ALA A 384 -29.32 -16.93 -14.68
CA ALA A 384 -30.32 -17.36 -15.64
C ALA A 384 -30.78 -16.23 -16.59
N ASN A 385 -30.64 -14.97 -16.18
CA ASN A 385 -30.98 -13.79 -16.97
C ASN A 385 -29.76 -13.15 -17.67
N GLY A 386 -28.63 -13.86 -17.75
CA GLY A 386 -27.46 -13.44 -18.53
C GLY A 386 -26.55 -12.44 -17.81
N ALA A 387 -26.58 -12.41 -16.48
CA ALA A 387 -25.56 -11.69 -15.71
C ALA A 387 -24.19 -12.32 -15.97
N ARG A 388 -23.20 -11.46 -16.18
CA ARG A 388 -21.82 -11.84 -16.39
C ARG A 388 -21.27 -12.51 -15.14
N VAL A 389 -20.70 -13.70 -15.32
CA VAL A 389 -20.22 -14.56 -14.23
C VAL A 389 -18.76 -14.27 -13.85
N ASN A 390 -17.93 -13.93 -14.82
CA ASN A 390 -16.56 -13.52 -14.62
C ASN A 390 -16.44 -12.00 -14.52
N GLY A 391 -15.43 -11.50 -13.82
CA GLY A 391 -15.13 -10.07 -13.84
C GLY A 391 -14.73 -9.60 -15.24
N TRP A 392 -14.75 -8.29 -15.46
CA TRP A 392 -14.15 -7.66 -16.64
C TRP A 392 -12.65 -7.96 -16.70
N LYS A 393 -12.05 -8.03 -17.89
CA LYS A 393 -10.59 -8.22 -18.08
C LYS A 393 -9.82 -7.34 -17.11
N GLN A 394 -8.90 -7.91 -16.33
CA GLN A 394 -8.09 -7.32 -15.24
C GLN A 394 -8.87 -6.93 -13.95
N GLN A 395 -10.16 -7.27 -13.77
CA GLN A 395 -10.97 -6.75 -12.66
C GLN A 395 -10.44 -7.31 -11.38
N ARG A 396 -10.21 -6.42 -10.42
CA ARG A 396 -9.64 -6.76 -9.13
C ARG A 396 -10.39 -7.92 -8.48
N TYR A 397 -11.72 -7.82 -8.45
CA TYR A 397 -12.57 -8.82 -7.80
C TYR A 397 -13.63 -9.37 -8.75
N TRP A 398 -13.62 -10.69 -8.95
CA TRP A 398 -14.64 -11.41 -9.69
C TRP A 398 -15.70 -11.95 -8.72
N PRO A 399 -16.90 -12.30 -9.18
CA PRO A 399 -17.91 -12.93 -8.32
C PRO A 399 -17.38 -14.17 -7.58
N LEU A 400 -16.52 -14.98 -8.21
CA LEU A 400 -15.88 -16.13 -7.57
C LEU A 400 -14.96 -15.70 -6.40
N HIS A 401 -14.13 -14.67 -6.61
CA HIS A 401 -13.25 -14.10 -5.57
C HIS A 401 -14.07 -13.62 -4.38
N ASP A 402 -15.09 -12.81 -4.65
CA ASP A 402 -15.93 -12.22 -3.62
C ASP A 402 -16.67 -13.29 -2.83
N LEU A 403 -17.22 -14.32 -3.47
CA LEU A 403 -17.89 -15.42 -2.79
C LEU A 403 -16.95 -16.14 -1.81
N VAL A 404 -15.79 -16.56 -2.31
CA VAL A 404 -14.86 -17.39 -1.53
C VAL A 404 -14.24 -16.60 -0.38
N VAL A 405 -13.89 -15.32 -0.59
CA VAL A 405 -13.26 -14.51 0.46
C VAL A 405 -14.27 -14.01 1.49
N THR A 406 -15.50 -13.66 1.09
CA THR A 406 -16.44 -13.00 2.01
C THR A 406 -17.41 -13.95 2.70
N ARG A 407 -17.78 -15.08 2.07
CA ARG A 407 -18.84 -15.98 2.59
C ARG A 407 -18.33 -17.29 3.14
N ALA A 408 -17.11 -17.73 2.80
CA ALA A 408 -16.63 -19.05 3.20
C ALA A 408 -16.48 -19.18 4.73
N GLU A 409 -15.91 -18.15 5.38
CA GLU A 409 -15.77 -18.11 6.84
C GLU A 409 -17.14 -18.06 7.52
N MET A 410 -18.00 -17.15 7.09
CA MET A 410 -19.38 -17.03 7.59
C MET A 410 -20.15 -18.35 7.49
N ALA A 411 -20.04 -19.06 6.37
CA ALA A 411 -20.72 -20.33 6.14
C ALA A 411 -20.13 -21.51 6.94
N SER A 412 -18.97 -21.32 7.59
CA SER A 412 -18.39 -22.29 8.51
C SER A 412 -18.98 -22.22 9.93
N MET A 413 -19.68 -21.13 10.24
CA MET A 413 -20.32 -20.88 11.55
C MET A 413 -21.84 -21.10 11.47
N THR A 414 -22.41 -21.51 12.59
CA THR A 414 -23.86 -21.44 12.81
C THR A 414 -24.33 -19.99 12.79
N ARG A 415 -25.64 -19.79 12.58
CA ARG A 415 -26.23 -18.45 12.57
C ARG A 415 -26.03 -17.75 13.92
N GLU A 416 -26.13 -18.51 15.01
CA GLU A 416 -25.92 -18.05 16.39
C GLU A 416 -24.46 -17.62 16.63
N GLU A 417 -23.49 -18.47 16.29
CA GLU A 417 -22.05 -18.14 16.40
C GLU A 417 -21.69 -16.91 15.58
N TYR A 418 -22.21 -16.82 14.34
CA TYR A 418 -21.98 -15.66 13.49
C TYR A 418 -22.59 -14.39 14.09
N ARG A 419 -23.77 -14.47 14.71
CA ARG A 419 -24.38 -13.34 15.43
C ARG A 419 -23.52 -12.91 16.61
N GLU A 420 -23.05 -13.84 17.43
CA GLU A 420 -22.19 -13.54 18.58
C GLU A 420 -20.91 -12.82 18.13
N GLN A 421 -20.24 -13.33 17.09
CA GLN A 421 -19.06 -12.68 16.51
C GLN A 421 -19.35 -11.27 15.98
N LEU A 422 -20.48 -11.08 15.30
CA LEU A 422 -20.91 -9.76 14.82
C LEU A 422 -21.19 -8.81 15.98
N VAL A 423 -21.76 -9.31 17.07
CA VAL A 423 -22.05 -8.51 18.26
C VAL A 423 -20.75 -8.13 18.99
N GLU A 424 -19.83 -9.07 19.17
CA GLU A 424 -18.54 -8.82 19.84
C GLU A 424 -17.64 -7.86 19.04
N SER A 425 -17.62 -7.99 17.71
CA SER A 425 -16.86 -7.10 16.83
C SER A 425 -17.49 -5.71 16.71
N SER A 426 -18.77 -5.57 17.04
CA SER A 426 -19.48 -4.29 17.03
C SER A 426 -19.24 -3.57 18.35
N SER A 427 -18.64 -2.38 18.29
CA SER A 427 -18.48 -1.51 19.46
C SER A 427 -19.83 -0.92 19.89
N PHE A 428 -20.64 -1.68 20.64
CA PHE A 428 -21.82 -1.14 21.29
C PHE A 428 -21.39 -0.25 22.47
N GLY A 429 -21.76 1.03 22.41
CA GLY A 429 -21.73 1.85 23.61
C GLY A 429 -22.86 1.40 24.52
N ASP A 430 -22.58 1.23 25.82
CA ASP A 430 -23.61 0.94 26.82
C ASP A 430 -24.28 2.26 27.26
N PRO A 431 -25.54 2.54 26.88
CA PRO A 431 -26.17 3.80 27.24
C PRO A 431 -26.45 3.92 28.75
N SER A 432 -26.42 2.81 29.49
CA SER A 432 -26.70 2.79 30.93
C SER A 432 -25.63 3.50 31.76
N ILE A 433 -24.43 3.70 31.20
CA ILE A 433 -23.35 4.46 31.85
C ILE A 433 -23.82 5.91 32.14
N TYR A 434 -24.70 6.47 31.30
CA TYR A 434 -25.24 7.81 31.47
C TYR A 434 -26.36 7.90 32.51
N ASP A 435 -27.02 6.79 32.88
CA ASP A 435 -28.11 6.83 33.86
C ASP A 435 -27.60 7.34 35.20
N LYS A 436 -26.48 6.78 35.67
CA LYS A 436 -25.83 7.23 36.90
C LYS A 436 -25.27 8.65 36.79
N LEU A 437 -24.70 9.02 35.64
CA LEU A 437 -24.18 10.39 35.42
C LEU A 437 -25.29 11.44 35.44
N ILE A 438 -26.48 11.11 34.94
CA ILE A 438 -27.67 11.97 35.01
C ILE A 438 -28.17 12.10 36.45
N GLU A 439 -28.19 11.00 37.21
CA GLU A 439 -28.57 11.00 38.63
C GLU A 439 -27.60 11.83 39.49
N ASP A 440 -26.29 11.68 39.26
CA ASP A 440 -25.22 12.31 40.05
C ASP A 440 -24.96 13.78 39.67
N ALA A 441 -25.52 14.29 38.56
CA ALA A 441 -25.27 15.65 38.09
C ALA A 441 -25.91 16.72 39.01
N GLU A 442 -25.09 17.68 39.44
CA GLU A 442 -25.46 18.73 40.40
C GLU A 442 -26.34 19.84 39.79
N ASP A 443 -26.21 20.08 38.48
CA ASP A 443 -26.93 21.13 37.74
C ASP A 443 -27.70 20.57 36.53
N GLU A 444 -28.73 21.31 36.09
CA GLU A 444 -29.64 20.87 35.02
C GLU A 444 -29.01 20.98 33.61
N GLU A 445 -27.99 21.81 33.43
CA GLU A 445 -27.27 21.94 32.15
C GLU A 445 -26.46 20.67 31.89
N THR A 446 -25.68 20.23 32.88
CA THR A 446 -24.95 18.95 32.85
C THR A 446 -25.89 17.75 32.66
N ARG A 447 -27.05 17.72 33.33
CA ARG A 447 -28.06 16.65 33.10
C ARG A 447 -28.57 16.63 31.68
N LYS A 448 -28.79 17.80 31.07
CA LYS A 448 -29.24 17.91 29.69
C LYS A 448 -28.18 17.38 28.73
N ASP A 449 -26.91 17.69 28.96
CA ASP A 449 -25.79 17.20 28.15
C ASP A 449 -25.66 15.68 28.24
N TYR A 450 -25.78 15.10 29.43
CA TYR A 450 -25.77 13.64 29.60
C TYR A 450 -26.99 12.95 28.97
N ARG A 451 -28.19 13.56 29.02
CA ARG A 451 -29.38 13.03 28.31
C ARG A 451 -29.16 13.03 26.80
N GLU A 452 -28.56 14.08 26.24
CA GLU A 452 -28.27 14.14 24.81
C GLU A 452 -27.17 13.13 24.41
N ALA A 453 -26.11 13.01 25.21
CA ALA A 453 -25.06 12.01 25.00
C ALA A 453 -25.62 10.57 25.05
N LYS A 454 -26.51 10.29 26.01
CA LYS A 454 -27.24 9.02 26.09
C LYS A 454 -28.06 8.76 24.82
N ARG A 455 -28.85 9.74 24.38
CA ARG A 455 -29.68 9.63 23.16
C ARG A 455 -28.84 9.35 21.92
N VAL A 456 -27.70 10.03 21.77
CA VAL A 456 -26.77 9.81 20.65
C VAL A 456 -26.18 8.40 20.71
N MET A 457 -25.83 7.90 21.90
CA MET A 457 -25.32 6.53 22.07
C MET A 457 -26.39 5.47 21.80
N GLU A 458 -27.62 5.65 22.28
CA GLU A 458 -28.77 4.77 21.99
C GLU A 458 -29.00 4.66 20.47
N GLU A 459 -28.99 5.78 19.77
CA GLU A 459 -29.15 5.83 18.33
C GLU A 459 -28.01 5.11 17.59
N ARG A 460 -26.76 5.27 18.05
CA ARG A 460 -25.61 4.57 17.49
C ARG A 460 -25.69 3.06 17.72
N SER A 461 -26.07 2.64 18.93
CA SER A 461 -26.23 1.23 19.27
C SER A 461 -27.38 0.59 18.49
N ARG A 462 -28.50 1.30 18.31
CA ARG A 462 -29.62 0.86 17.44
C ARG A 462 -29.17 0.62 16.00
N LYS A 463 -28.47 1.58 15.38
CA LYS A 463 -27.94 1.41 14.02
C LYS A 463 -26.95 0.25 13.89
N SER A 464 -26.15 0.03 14.94
CA SER A 464 -25.20 -1.09 14.96
C SER A 464 -25.93 -2.43 15.02
N LEU A 465 -27.02 -2.54 15.80
CA LEU A 465 -27.87 -3.73 15.83
C LEU A 465 -28.57 -3.97 14.50
N GLU A 466 -29.08 -2.92 13.86
CA GLU A 466 -29.70 -3.02 12.52
C GLU A 466 -28.70 -3.56 11.48
N GLU A 467 -27.44 -3.16 11.57
CA GLU A 467 -26.37 -3.69 10.70
C GLU A 467 -26.04 -5.16 11.01
N VAL A 468 -26.03 -5.55 12.29
CA VAL A 468 -25.87 -6.96 12.68
C VAL A 468 -27.01 -7.79 12.11
N ASP A 469 -28.26 -7.34 12.27
CA ASP A 469 -29.44 -8.06 11.77
C ASP A 469 -29.39 -8.18 10.24
N ARG A 470 -29.01 -7.10 9.54
CA ARG A 470 -28.83 -7.11 8.07
C ARG A 470 -27.78 -8.13 7.62
N LYS A 471 -26.61 -8.17 8.26
CA LYS A 471 -25.57 -9.17 7.94
C LYS A 471 -26.02 -10.59 8.27
N LEU A 472 -26.79 -10.75 9.34
CA LEU A 472 -27.33 -12.03 9.75
C LEU A 472 -28.39 -12.53 8.76
N GLU A 473 -29.21 -11.67 8.18
CA GLU A 473 -30.12 -12.02 7.06
C GLU A 473 -29.37 -12.55 5.85
N ALA A 474 -28.18 -12.03 5.59
CA ALA A 474 -27.33 -12.50 4.51
C ALA A 474 -26.61 -13.83 4.84
N HIS A 475 -26.67 -14.35 6.06
CA HIS A 475 -26.02 -15.62 6.44
C HIS A 475 -26.46 -16.78 5.55
N LEU A 476 -25.51 -17.63 5.17
CA LEU A 476 -25.71 -18.82 4.37
C LEU A 476 -25.23 -20.02 5.15
N SER A 477 -25.97 -21.12 5.09
CA SER A 477 -25.46 -22.41 5.52
C SER A 477 -24.27 -22.86 4.64
N ARG A 478 -23.45 -23.77 5.16
CA ARG A 478 -22.36 -24.39 4.40
C ARG A 478 -22.84 -24.99 3.07
N ASP A 479 -24.00 -25.65 3.08
CA ASP A 479 -24.57 -26.27 1.89
C ASP A 479 -25.04 -25.24 0.86
N GLU A 480 -25.65 -24.13 1.30
CA GLU A 480 -26.03 -23.03 0.40
C GLU A 480 -24.83 -22.32 -0.19
N TYR A 481 -23.77 -22.11 0.59
CA TYR A 481 -22.49 -21.58 0.10
C TYR A 481 -21.91 -22.47 -1.00
N LEU A 482 -21.85 -23.79 -0.78
CA LEU A 482 -21.32 -24.71 -1.79
C LEU A 482 -22.21 -24.79 -3.04
N GLN A 483 -23.53 -24.72 -2.88
CA GLN A 483 -24.46 -24.64 -4.01
C GLN A 483 -24.33 -23.32 -4.79
N MET A 484 -24.00 -22.22 -4.11
CA MET A 484 -23.74 -20.93 -4.76
C MET A 484 -22.44 -20.98 -5.57
N LEU A 485 -21.39 -21.56 -4.99
CA LEU A 485 -20.12 -21.79 -5.66
C LEU A 485 -20.31 -22.68 -6.90
N ASP A 486 -21.02 -23.80 -6.76
CA ASP A 486 -21.37 -24.70 -7.86
C ASP A 486 -22.18 -24.00 -8.95
N ALA A 487 -23.14 -23.13 -8.59
CA ALA A 487 -23.92 -22.37 -9.54
C ALA A 487 -23.08 -21.39 -10.37
N LEU A 488 -22.09 -20.72 -9.75
CA LEU A 488 -21.17 -19.84 -10.48
C LEU A 488 -20.30 -20.65 -11.46
N LEU A 489 -19.67 -21.72 -10.98
CA LEU A 489 -18.78 -22.55 -11.79
C LEU A 489 -19.53 -23.24 -12.93
N GLY A 490 -20.72 -23.80 -12.66
CA GLY A 490 -21.58 -24.38 -13.68
C GLY A 490 -22.10 -23.38 -14.72
N ALA A 491 -22.07 -22.08 -14.41
CA ALA A 491 -22.38 -21.00 -15.34
C ALA A 491 -21.16 -20.46 -16.10
N GLY A 492 -19.99 -21.06 -15.93
CA GLY A 492 -18.75 -20.67 -16.61
C GLY A 492 -17.89 -19.68 -15.85
N ALA A 493 -18.04 -19.57 -14.52
CA ALA A 493 -17.01 -18.91 -13.71
C ALA A 493 -15.68 -19.63 -13.91
N ASP A 494 -14.61 -18.89 -14.15
CA ASP A 494 -13.27 -19.47 -14.30
C ASP A 494 -12.82 -20.05 -12.95
N PRO A 495 -12.66 -21.38 -12.80
CA PRO A 495 -12.20 -21.99 -11.55
C PRO A 495 -10.77 -21.55 -11.17
N ASP A 496 -10.00 -21.08 -12.16
CA ASP A 496 -8.61 -20.65 -12.03
C ASP A 496 -8.46 -19.12 -11.98
N ALA A 497 -9.57 -18.40 -11.76
CA ALA A 497 -9.54 -16.96 -11.57
C ALA A 497 -8.50 -16.58 -10.50
N ARG A 498 -7.61 -15.65 -10.87
CA ARG A 498 -6.47 -15.22 -10.06
C ARG A 498 -6.74 -13.88 -9.41
N TRP A 499 -6.34 -13.77 -8.14
CA TRP A 499 -6.25 -12.50 -7.43
C TRP A 499 -5.07 -11.65 -7.96
N ASP A 500 -4.96 -10.40 -7.49
CA ASP A 500 -3.88 -9.47 -7.86
C ASP A 500 -2.47 -10.03 -7.64
N ASN A 501 -2.28 -10.88 -6.62
CA ASN A 501 -1.01 -11.56 -6.31
C ASN A 501 -0.89 -12.94 -6.98
N GLY A 502 -1.77 -13.29 -7.92
CA GLY A 502 -1.75 -14.56 -8.63
C GLY A 502 -2.36 -15.74 -7.86
N ILE A 503 -2.75 -15.58 -6.60
CA ILE A 503 -3.40 -16.66 -5.81
C ILE A 503 -4.75 -17.02 -6.45
N THR A 504 -4.99 -18.32 -6.65
CA THR A 504 -6.30 -18.83 -7.09
C THR A 504 -7.22 -19.11 -5.91
N MET A 505 -8.53 -19.18 -6.16
CA MET A 505 -9.49 -19.56 -5.12
C MET A 505 -9.32 -21.00 -4.63
N LEU A 506 -8.63 -21.84 -5.41
CA LEU A 506 -8.24 -23.19 -4.97
C LEU A 506 -7.19 -23.13 -3.85
N GLY A 507 -6.21 -22.23 -3.96
CA GLY A 507 -5.22 -21.96 -2.91
C GLY A 507 -5.84 -21.29 -1.67
N TRP A 508 -6.76 -20.34 -1.87
CA TRP A 508 -7.38 -19.60 -0.76
C TRP A 508 -8.46 -20.37 0.02
N GLY A 509 -9.32 -21.10 -0.69
CA GLY A 509 -10.54 -21.69 -0.11
C GLY A 509 -10.28 -22.77 0.95
N GLY A 510 -11.32 -23.22 1.65
CA GLY A 510 -11.23 -24.38 2.54
C GLY A 510 -11.29 -25.73 1.80
N ASP A 511 -11.37 -26.82 2.55
CA ASP A 511 -11.39 -28.19 2.02
C ASP A 511 -12.61 -28.46 1.14
N ALA A 512 -13.80 -28.00 1.56
CA ALA A 512 -15.02 -28.17 0.78
C ALA A 512 -15.01 -27.31 -0.50
N THR A 513 -14.52 -26.07 -0.42
CA THR A 513 -14.33 -25.19 -1.58
C THR A 513 -13.37 -25.83 -2.59
N ALA A 514 -12.26 -26.41 -2.13
CA ALA A 514 -11.30 -27.08 -2.99
C ALA A 514 -11.90 -28.26 -3.73
N LYS A 515 -12.72 -29.10 -3.07
CA LYS A 515 -13.43 -30.21 -3.73
C LYS A 515 -14.32 -29.72 -4.86
N VAL A 516 -15.08 -28.65 -4.66
CA VAL A 516 -15.97 -28.10 -5.69
C VAL A 516 -15.15 -27.50 -6.84
N LEU A 517 -14.13 -26.71 -6.55
CA LEU A 517 -13.28 -26.11 -7.59
C LEU A 517 -12.59 -27.16 -8.46
N LEU A 518 -12.01 -28.20 -7.85
CA LEU A 518 -11.38 -29.31 -8.58
C LEU A 518 -12.40 -30.10 -9.41
N ALA A 519 -13.62 -30.30 -8.91
CA ALA A 519 -14.68 -30.96 -9.67
C ALA A 519 -15.10 -30.16 -10.93
N HIS A 520 -14.89 -28.84 -10.92
CA HIS A 520 -15.09 -27.94 -12.06
C HIS A 520 -13.81 -27.66 -12.86
N GLY A 521 -12.72 -28.41 -12.62
CA GLY A 521 -11.52 -28.38 -13.44
C GLY A 521 -10.45 -27.37 -13.07
N ALA A 522 -10.47 -26.83 -11.84
CA ALA A 522 -9.38 -26.00 -11.32
C ALA A 522 -8.01 -26.70 -11.42
N ASP A 523 -6.97 -26.01 -11.88
CA ASP A 523 -5.60 -26.54 -11.92
C ASP A 523 -4.91 -26.37 -10.55
N PRO A 524 -4.57 -27.48 -9.85
CA PRO A 524 -3.92 -27.41 -8.55
C PRO A 524 -2.44 -26.98 -8.60
N ASN A 525 -1.87 -26.76 -9.78
CA ASN A 525 -0.47 -26.42 -9.98
C ASN A 525 -0.23 -24.96 -10.40
N ILE A 526 -1.27 -24.13 -10.47
CA ILE A 526 -1.12 -22.71 -10.75
C ILE A 526 -0.24 -22.05 -9.70
N ARG A 527 0.74 -21.28 -10.16
CA ARG A 527 1.68 -20.54 -9.33
C ARG A 527 1.24 -19.08 -9.17
N ASP A 528 1.30 -18.59 -7.94
CA ASP A 528 1.15 -17.17 -7.62
C ASP A 528 2.41 -16.36 -7.98
N ILE A 529 2.43 -15.06 -7.69
CA ILE A 529 3.60 -14.20 -7.97
C ILE A 529 4.88 -14.63 -7.23
N HIS A 530 4.73 -15.41 -6.15
CA HIS A 530 5.84 -15.95 -5.38
C HIS A 530 6.28 -17.34 -5.86
N GLY A 531 5.69 -17.85 -6.95
CA GLY A 531 5.94 -19.20 -7.46
C GLY A 531 5.21 -20.29 -6.67
N THR A 532 4.34 -19.93 -5.73
CA THR A 532 3.66 -20.83 -4.78
C THR A 532 2.45 -21.48 -5.42
N THR A 533 2.30 -22.81 -5.28
CA THR A 533 1.09 -23.54 -5.71
C THR A 533 0.07 -23.67 -4.57
N PRO A 534 -1.23 -23.93 -4.85
CA PRO A 534 -2.24 -24.22 -3.82
C PRO A 534 -1.81 -25.22 -2.74
N LEU A 535 -0.97 -26.20 -3.08
CA LEU A 535 -0.50 -27.22 -2.13
C LEU A 535 0.44 -26.66 -1.06
N HIS A 536 1.23 -25.64 -1.38
CA HIS A 536 2.10 -24.96 -0.40
C HIS A 536 1.31 -24.22 0.67
N SER A 537 0.10 -23.74 0.35
CA SER A 537 -0.78 -23.01 1.27
C SER A 537 -1.72 -23.92 2.07
N ALA A 538 -1.63 -25.25 1.90
CA ALA A 538 -2.53 -26.19 2.53
C ALA A 538 -2.32 -26.24 4.06
N ARG A 539 -3.39 -25.98 4.83
CA ARG A 539 -3.34 -25.91 6.30
C ARG A 539 -3.79 -27.19 7.02
N THR A 540 -4.43 -28.12 6.32
CA THR A 540 -4.96 -29.37 6.88
C THR A 540 -4.47 -30.58 6.08
N GLY A 541 -4.38 -31.74 6.73
CA GLY A 541 -4.08 -33.00 6.03
C GLY A 541 -5.12 -33.33 4.96
N ASP A 542 -6.40 -33.06 5.24
CA ASP A 542 -7.48 -33.23 4.27
C ASP A 542 -7.33 -32.33 3.02
N LYS A 543 -6.99 -31.04 3.17
CA LYS A 543 -6.68 -30.16 2.03
C LYS A 543 -5.55 -30.74 1.18
N VAL A 544 -4.48 -31.23 1.82
CA VAL A 544 -3.36 -31.89 1.13
C VAL A 544 -3.84 -33.09 0.30
N ARG A 545 -4.60 -34.00 0.92
CA ARG A 545 -5.14 -35.18 0.22
C ARG A 545 -6.05 -34.81 -0.96
N ILE A 546 -6.90 -33.80 -0.78
CA ILE A 546 -7.80 -33.30 -1.82
C ILE A 546 -7.02 -32.76 -3.02
N LEU A 547 -6.00 -31.92 -2.76
CA LEU A 547 -5.18 -31.31 -3.81
C LEU A 547 -4.34 -32.35 -4.55
N VAL A 548 -3.68 -33.26 -3.83
CA VAL A 548 -2.89 -34.35 -4.45
C VAL A 548 -3.78 -35.28 -5.27
N ALA A 549 -4.97 -35.65 -4.76
CA ALA A 549 -5.94 -36.42 -5.54
C ALA A 549 -6.44 -35.67 -6.79
N GLY A 550 -6.45 -34.32 -6.75
CA GLY A 550 -6.73 -33.46 -7.89
C GLY A 550 -5.57 -33.29 -8.87
N GLY A 551 -4.40 -33.88 -8.61
CA GLY A 551 -3.23 -33.80 -9.50
C GLY A 551 -2.19 -32.73 -9.12
N ALA A 552 -2.20 -32.23 -7.89
CA ALA A 552 -1.15 -31.35 -7.39
C ALA A 552 0.20 -32.08 -7.38
N ASP A 553 1.25 -31.42 -7.89
CA ASP A 553 2.62 -31.87 -7.75
C ASP A 553 3.05 -31.73 -6.28
N ILE A 554 3.17 -32.88 -5.62
CA ILE A 554 3.52 -32.99 -4.19
C ILE A 554 4.89 -32.41 -3.85
N ASN A 555 5.77 -32.31 -4.86
CA ASN A 555 7.14 -31.84 -4.75
C ASN A 555 7.38 -30.54 -5.52
N ALA A 556 6.31 -29.81 -5.88
CA ALA A 556 6.42 -28.55 -6.61
C ALA A 556 7.39 -27.59 -5.91
N LEU A 557 8.37 -27.04 -6.62
CA LEU A 557 9.29 -26.06 -6.04
C LEU A 557 8.78 -24.65 -6.30
N ALA A 558 8.44 -23.91 -5.24
CA ALA A 558 8.18 -22.48 -5.33
C ALA A 558 9.48 -21.75 -5.66
N THR A 559 9.48 -20.97 -6.75
CA THR A 559 10.64 -20.23 -7.25
C THR A 559 10.26 -18.78 -7.50
N LEU A 560 10.93 -17.87 -6.83
CA LEU A 560 10.75 -16.43 -7.04
C LEU A 560 11.37 -15.96 -8.36
N PRO A 561 10.86 -14.87 -8.96
CA PRO A 561 11.53 -14.19 -10.07
C PRO A 561 12.96 -13.75 -9.69
N GLU A 562 13.84 -13.69 -10.69
CA GLU A 562 15.22 -13.27 -10.50
C GLU A 562 15.31 -11.86 -9.89
N GLY A 563 16.07 -11.72 -8.81
CA GLY A 563 16.27 -10.44 -8.11
C GLY A 563 15.31 -10.15 -6.96
N GLU A 564 14.24 -10.93 -6.80
CA GLU A 564 13.38 -10.84 -5.62
C GLU A 564 13.98 -11.58 -4.42
N ARG A 565 13.80 -11.02 -3.22
CA ARG A 565 14.22 -11.66 -1.97
C ARG A 565 13.06 -12.47 -1.39
N GLY A 566 13.30 -13.74 -1.13
CA GLY A 566 12.38 -14.59 -0.38
C GLY A 566 12.81 -16.04 -0.42
N MET A 567 11.99 -16.93 0.13
CA MET A 567 12.33 -18.34 0.25
C MET A 567 11.75 -19.13 -0.92
N ASN A 568 12.60 -19.94 -1.53
CA ASN A 568 12.17 -21.03 -2.38
C ASN A 568 11.91 -22.23 -1.46
N TYR A 569 10.85 -23.00 -1.67
CA TYR A 569 10.54 -24.16 -0.83
C TYR A 569 9.55 -25.11 -1.51
N THR A 570 9.50 -26.36 -1.03
CA THR A 570 8.48 -27.37 -1.41
C THR A 570 7.25 -27.26 -0.50
N PRO A 571 6.11 -27.93 -0.83
CA PRO A 571 4.96 -27.95 0.06
C PRO A 571 5.26 -28.53 1.44
N LEU A 572 6.14 -29.53 1.52
CA LEU A 572 6.57 -30.10 2.80
C LEU A 572 7.35 -29.09 3.63
N GLN A 573 8.26 -28.34 3.02
CA GLN A 573 9.01 -27.28 3.68
C GLN A 573 8.09 -26.11 4.11
N ALA A 574 7.09 -25.74 3.29
CA ALA A 574 6.05 -24.77 3.66
C ALA A 574 5.23 -25.21 4.89
N ALA A 575 4.82 -26.48 4.90
CA ALA A 575 4.08 -27.07 6.01
C ALA A 575 4.92 -27.16 7.28
N LEU A 576 6.22 -27.41 7.16
CA LEU A 576 7.15 -27.37 8.29
C LEU A 576 7.25 -25.97 8.87
N LEU A 577 7.26 -24.90 8.04
CA LEU A 577 7.27 -23.51 8.49
C LEU A 577 5.99 -23.08 9.22
N SER A 578 4.82 -23.47 8.72
CA SER A 578 3.54 -22.89 9.14
C SER A 578 2.63 -23.81 9.96
N GLY A 579 2.81 -25.13 9.86
CA GLY A 579 1.92 -26.12 10.47
C GLY A 579 2.20 -26.39 11.96
N LYS A 580 1.40 -27.24 12.58
CA LYS A 580 1.73 -27.97 13.83
C LYS A 580 1.77 -29.45 13.53
N LEU A 581 2.53 -30.25 14.29
CA LEU A 581 2.57 -31.71 14.07
C LEU A 581 1.39 -32.48 14.73
N GLU A 582 0.48 -31.78 15.38
CA GLU A 582 -0.69 -32.34 16.07
C GLU A 582 -1.77 -32.83 15.08
N GLY A 583 -2.57 -33.81 15.51
CA GLY A 583 -3.72 -34.29 14.75
C GLY A 583 -3.39 -34.69 13.30
N ASP A 584 -4.32 -34.35 12.39
CA ASP A 584 -4.21 -34.53 10.95
C ASP A 584 -3.48 -33.35 10.27
N SER A 585 -2.19 -33.22 10.59
CA SER A 585 -1.38 -32.12 10.10
C SER A 585 -1.02 -32.26 8.61
N PRO A 586 -0.84 -31.13 7.90
CA PRO A 586 -0.38 -31.16 6.51
C PRO A 586 1.00 -31.84 6.37
N ILE A 587 1.87 -31.74 7.37
CA ILE A 587 3.19 -32.41 7.38
C ILE A 587 3.03 -33.93 7.29
N LYS A 588 2.17 -34.52 8.12
CA LYS A 588 1.94 -35.98 8.11
C LYS A 588 1.31 -36.41 6.80
N ALA A 589 0.27 -35.72 6.34
CA ALA A 589 -0.41 -36.03 5.09
C ALA A 589 0.53 -35.97 3.88
N LEU A 590 1.40 -34.95 3.80
CA LEU A 590 2.40 -34.84 2.72
C LEU A 590 3.36 -36.04 2.74
N LEU A 591 3.89 -36.41 3.92
CA LEU A 591 4.78 -37.56 4.04
C LEU A 591 4.07 -38.90 3.76
N GLU A 592 2.81 -39.05 4.16
CA GLU A 592 1.97 -40.22 3.87
C GLU A 592 1.73 -40.39 2.36
N LEU A 593 1.56 -39.28 1.64
CA LEU A 593 1.32 -39.25 0.19
C LEU A 593 2.62 -39.29 -0.64
N GLY A 594 3.78 -39.37 0.01
CA GLY A 594 5.06 -39.55 -0.68
C GLY A 594 5.81 -38.26 -1.02
N ALA A 595 5.58 -37.17 -0.30
CA ALA A 595 6.43 -35.98 -0.40
C ALA A 595 7.89 -36.34 -0.11
N ASP A 596 8.80 -35.93 -0.99
CA ASP A 596 10.20 -36.25 -0.89
C ASP A 596 10.91 -35.25 0.04
N ALA A 597 11.15 -35.69 1.27
CA ALA A 597 11.85 -34.90 2.27
C ALA A 597 13.33 -34.64 1.93
N THR A 598 13.91 -35.35 0.96
CA THR A 598 15.31 -35.20 0.57
C THR A 598 15.54 -34.07 -0.43
N LEU A 599 14.47 -33.55 -1.04
CA LEU A 599 14.56 -32.42 -1.95
C LEU A 599 15.02 -31.16 -1.22
N ALA A 600 16.06 -30.55 -1.78
CA ALA A 600 16.52 -29.25 -1.35
C ALA A 600 15.62 -28.14 -1.92
N ASP A 601 15.60 -26.98 -1.25
CA ASP A 601 15.05 -25.77 -1.86
C ASP A 601 15.89 -25.31 -3.08
N ALA A 602 15.46 -24.25 -3.76
CA ALA A 602 16.20 -23.74 -4.92
C ALA A 602 17.57 -23.13 -4.58
N ASP A 603 17.83 -22.80 -3.30
CA ASP A 603 19.12 -22.33 -2.85
C ASP A 603 20.05 -23.49 -2.43
N GLY A 604 19.53 -24.72 -2.34
CA GLY A 604 20.25 -25.92 -1.92
C GLY A 604 20.13 -26.26 -0.43
N ARG A 605 19.18 -25.68 0.31
CA ARG A 605 18.93 -26.00 1.73
C ARG A 605 18.15 -27.29 1.87
N SER A 606 18.56 -28.10 2.84
CA SER A 606 17.87 -29.34 3.20
C SER A 606 16.56 -29.06 3.93
N THR A 607 15.61 -30.00 3.87
CA THR A 607 14.33 -29.91 4.61
C THR A 607 14.50 -29.79 6.13
N LEU A 608 15.60 -30.30 6.71
CA LEU A 608 15.90 -30.12 8.14
C LEU A 608 16.06 -28.65 8.54
N ALA A 609 16.45 -27.77 7.61
CA ALA A 609 16.59 -26.33 7.84
C ALA A 609 15.25 -25.62 8.15
N TYR A 610 14.12 -26.25 7.86
CA TYR A 610 12.77 -25.69 8.04
C TYR A 610 12.08 -26.17 9.32
N CYS A 611 12.76 -26.96 10.15
CA CYS A 611 12.23 -27.49 11.41
C CYS A 611 12.60 -26.56 12.59
N TYR A 612 11.65 -26.30 13.48
CA TYR A 612 11.82 -25.42 14.66
C TYR A 612 11.43 -26.06 15.99
N ASP A 613 11.09 -27.35 15.97
CA ASP A 613 10.92 -28.14 17.17
C ASP A 613 11.49 -29.54 16.95
N GLN A 614 11.78 -30.20 18.06
CA GLN A 614 12.42 -31.50 18.08
C GLN A 614 11.56 -32.57 17.41
N ASP A 615 10.24 -32.49 17.49
CA ASP A 615 9.34 -33.53 16.98
C ASP A 615 9.34 -33.53 15.44
N ARG A 616 9.19 -32.36 14.82
CA ARG A 616 9.31 -32.22 13.35
C ARG A 616 10.69 -32.59 12.87
N PHE A 617 11.72 -32.12 13.57
CA PHE A 617 13.10 -32.42 13.20
C PHE A 617 13.34 -33.93 13.19
N THR A 618 12.92 -34.62 14.25
CA THR A 618 13.08 -36.08 14.37
C THR A 618 12.31 -36.81 13.28
N LEU A 619 11.08 -36.37 12.98
CA LEU A 619 10.26 -36.93 11.91
C LEU A 619 10.93 -36.83 10.53
N ILE A 620 11.49 -35.66 10.20
CA ILE A 620 12.17 -35.43 8.92
C ILE A 620 13.52 -36.15 8.89
N MET A 621 14.29 -36.11 9.98
CA MET A 621 15.56 -36.83 10.10
C MET A 621 15.38 -38.34 9.90
N ALA A 622 14.27 -38.91 10.36
CA ALA A 622 13.92 -40.31 10.12
C ALA A 622 13.73 -40.67 8.63
N LYS A 623 13.65 -39.68 7.73
CA LYS A 623 13.68 -39.87 6.27
C LYS A 623 15.09 -40.02 5.69
N GLY A 624 16.12 -40.08 6.55
CA GLY A 624 17.50 -40.35 6.16
C GLY A 624 18.34 -39.11 5.86
N LEU A 625 17.90 -37.93 6.30
CA LEU A 625 18.66 -36.70 6.16
C LEU A 625 19.75 -36.62 7.24
N ASP A 626 20.97 -36.24 6.83
CA ASP A 626 22.09 -36.03 7.74
C ASP A 626 22.00 -34.65 8.42
N PRO A 627 21.83 -34.57 9.76
CA PRO A 627 21.76 -33.29 10.47
C PRO A 627 23.10 -32.53 10.49
N LEU A 628 24.21 -33.18 10.13
CA LEU A 628 25.53 -32.55 10.03
C LEU A 628 25.84 -32.04 8.62
N ALA A 629 24.96 -32.31 7.64
CA ALA A 629 25.14 -31.83 6.27
C ALA A 629 25.13 -30.29 6.23
N LEU A 630 26.15 -29.74 5.56
CA LEU A 630 26.27 -28.31 5.39
C LEU A 630 25.24 -27.79 4.39
N GLN A 631 24.65 -26.65 4.75
CA GLN A 631 23.74 -25.87 3.95
C GLN A 631 24.55 -24.93 3.01
N PRO A 632 23.89 -24.24 2.06
CA PRO A 632 24.55 -23.31 1.15
C PRO A 632 25.45 -22.30 1.88
N GLY A 633 26.60 -22.01 1.29
CA GLY A 633 27.59 -21.15 1.93
C GLY A 633 28.29 -21.79 3.13
N LYS A 634 28.36 -23.12 3.24
CA LYS A 634 28.98 -23.88 4.36
C LYS A 634 28.31 -23.63 5.72
N GLN A 635 27.03 -23.25 5.72
CA GLN A 635 26.29 -23.01 6.94
C GLN A 635 25.91 -24.33 7.63
N THR A 636 25.85 -24.34 8.95
CA THR A 636 25.22 -25.43 9.73
C THR A 636 23.76 -25.08 10.03
N LEU A 637 22.97 -26.02 10.53
CA LEU A 637 21.58 -25.76 10.94
C LEU A 637 21.46 -24.69 12.04
N LEU A 638 22.50 -24.49 12.86
CA LEU A 638 22.54 -23.42 13.86
C LEU A 638 22.62 -22.01 13.24
N HIS A 639 23.26 -21.87 12.07
CA HIS A 639 23.27 -20.59 11.34
C HIS A 639 21.87 -20.27 10.82
N ASN A 640 21.19 -21.28 10.24
CA ASN A 640 19.84 -21.12 9.70
C ASN A 640 18.83 -20.76 10.79
N LEU A 641 18.99 -21.32 12.00
CA LEU A 641 18.19 -20.97 13.17
C LEU A 641 18.22 -19.46 13.46
N THR A 642 19.33 -18.77 13.17
CA THR A 642 19.45 -17.30 13.36
C THR A 642 19.11 -16.46 12.14
N VAL A 643 19.21 -17.02 10.93
CA VAL A 643 18.95 -16.27 9.67
C VAL A 643 17.46 -16.24 9.31
N TYR A 644 16.74 -17.34 9.57
CA TYR A 644 15.33 -17.51 9.20
C TYR A 644 14.38 -17.46 10.39
N HIS A 645 14.92 -17.51 11.61
CA HIS A 645 14.15 -17.41 12.84
C HIS A 645 14.77 -16.39 13.80
N TRP A 646 14.10 -16.20 14.94
CA TRP A 646 14.64 -15.43 16.05
C TRP A 646 15.70 -16.25 16.79
N LEU A 647 16.69 -15.56 17.34
CA LEU A 647 17.63 -16.14 18.30
C LEU A 647 16.86 -16.91 19.38
N PRO A 648 17.25 -18.15 19.77
CA PRO A 648 16.53 -18.89 20.80
C PRO A 648 16.36 -18.06 22.06
N ARG A 649 15.10 -17.81 22.42
CA ARG A 649 14.76 -16.88 23.48
C ARG A 649 14.73 -17.59 24.82
N GLN A 650 15.47 -17.07 25.80
CA GLN A 650 15.61 -17.73 27.10
C GLN A 650 14.26 -17.94 27.81
N GLN A 651 13.28 -17.05 27.58
CA GLN A 651 11.94 -17.14 28.15
C GLN A 651 11.02 -18.18 27.49
N PHE A 652 11.41 -18.79 26.37
CA PHE A 652 10.64 -19.82 25.66
C PHE A 652 11.34 -21.18 25.77
N PRO A 653 10.96 -22.05 26.74
CA PRO A 653 11.65 -23.31 27.00
C PRO A 653 11.74 -24.25 25.78
N ALA A 654 10.75 -24.21 24.88
CA ALA A 654 10.75 -25.01 23.66
C ALA A 654 11.88 -24.63 22.69
N GLU A 655 12.18 -23.34 22.54
CA GLU A 655 13.27 -22.86 21.68
C GLU A 655 14.63 -23.25 22.25
N VAL A 656 14.78 -23.11 23.57
CA VAL A 656 15.99 -23.52 24.29
C VAL A 656 16.22 -25.03 24.16
N ALA A 657 15.17 -25.84 24.34
CA ALA A 657 15.24 -27.28 24.19
C ALA A 657 15.60 -27.70 22.76
N PHE A 658 15.08 -26.99 21.75
CA PHE A 658 15.44 -27.27 20.36
C PHE A 658 16.91 -26.93 20.05
N LEU A 659 17.42 -25.81 20.57
CA LEU A 659 18.85 -25.49 20.49
C LEU A 659 19.70 -26.59 21.16
N ASP A 660 19.36 -26.97 22.39
CA ASP A 660 20.08 -28.01 23.14
C ASP A 660 20.04 -29.36 22.42
N PHE A 661 18.91 -29.69 21.80
CA PHE A 661 18.78 -30.86 20.96
C PHE A 661 19.73 -30.83 19.75
N LEU A 662 19.80 -29.71 19.00
CA LEU A 662 20.72 -29.55 17.87
C LEU A 662 22.19 -29.65 18.29
N LEU A 663 22.56 -29.06 19.43
CA LEU A 663 23.90 -29.19 20.01
C LEU A 663 24.19 -30.66 20.41
N GLY A 664 23.19 -31.35 20.96
CA GLY A 664 23.26 -32.78 21.31
C GLY A 664 23.48 -33.71 20.11
N LEU A 665 23.12 -33.28 18.90
CA LEU A 665 23.45 -33.98 17.65
C LEU A 665 24.92 -33.81 17.22
N GLY A 666 25.70 -32.99 17.94
CA GLY A 666 27.11 -32.73 17.66
C GLY A 666 27.36 -31.55 16.70
N ILE A 667 26.36 -30.70 16.47
CA ILE A 667 26.54 -29.48 15.66
C ILE A 667 27.33 -28.47 16.50
N ASP A 668 28.49 -28.07 16.01
CA ASP A 668 29.36 -27.12 16.69
C ASP A 668 28.75 -25.70 16.69
N ILE A 669 28.52 -25.16 17.88
CA ILE A 669 28.03 -23.79 18.11
C ILE A 669 28.99 -22.72 17.55
N ASN A 670 30.27 -23.08 17.40
CA ASN A 670 31.34 -22.24 16.88
C ASN A 670 31.72 -22.56 15.43
N ALA A 671 30.92 -23.40 14.74
CA ALA A 671 31.13 -23.67 13.33
C ALA A 671 31.16 -22.35 12.53
N ARG A 672 32.10 -22.25 11.59
CA ARG A 672 32.28 -21.07 10.73
C ARG A 672 31.78 -21.36 9.33
N ASP A 673 30.89 -20.51 8.83
CA ASP A 673 30.38 -20.58 7.46
C ASP A 673 31.43 -20.14 6.43
N GLY A 674 31.04 -20.03 5.16
CA GLY A 674 31.90 -19.62 4.06
C GLY A 674 32.44 -18.18 4.18
N LYS A 675 31.80 -17.33 4.99
CA LYS A 675 32.26 -15.98 5.35
C LYS A 675 33.06 -15.97 6.66
N GLY A 676 33.31 -17.13 7.27
CA GLY A 676 33.98 -17.24 8.56
C GLY A 676 33.08 -16.87 9.74
N ARG A 677 31.77 -16.65 9.52
CA ARG A 677 30.83 -16.23 10.56
C ARG A 677 30.31 -17.43 11.33
N THR A 678 30.04 -17.23 12.63
CA THR A 678 29.37 -18.18 13.53
C THR A 678 27.92 -17.76 13.76
N MET A 679 27.09 -18.59 14.41
CA MET A 679 25.71 -18.18 14.78
C MET A 679 25.68 -16.88 15.61
N LEU A 680 26.71 -16.64 16.43
CA LEU A 680 26.79 -15.45 17.26
C LEU A 680 27.03 -14.17 16.44
N HIS A 681 27.66 -14.27 15.26
CA HIS A 681 27.78 -13.14 14.32
C HIS A 681 26.42 -12.78 13.71
N TYR A 682 25.63 -13.78 13.32
CA TYR A 682 24.29 -13.56 12.79
C TYR A 682 23.36 -12.98 13.86
N ALA A 683 23.41 -13.50 15.09
CA ALA A 683 22.70 -12.94 16.24
C ALA A 683 23.02 -11.45 16.43
N ALA A 684 24.32 -11.09 16.43
CA ALA A 684 24.79 -9.72 16.59
C ALA A 684 24.35 -8.75 15.47
N GLU A 685 24.08 -9.25 14.27
CA GLU A 685 23.67 -8.45 13.10
C GLU A 685 22.14 -8.22 13.03
N HIS A 686 21.33 -9.13 13.59
CA HIS A 686 19.87 -9.13 13.42
C HIS A 686 19.06 -8.73 14.68
N GLU A 687 19.65 -8.78 15.88
CA GLU A 687 19.00 -8.34 17.13
C GLU A 687 19.18 -6.83 17.36
N ASP A 688 18.07 -6.10 17.53
CA ASP A 688 18.03 -4.63 17.55
C ASP A 688 17.58 -4.00 18.89
N TYR A 689 17.48 -4.78 19.97
CA TYR A 689 17.08 -4.26 21.30
C TYR A 689 17.83 -4.87 22.50
N ASP A 690 18.00 -4.07 23.57
CA ASP A 690 18.78 -4.40 24.77
C ASP A 690 18.13 -5.47 25.69
N GLU A 691 16.85 -5.82 25.46
CA GLU A 691 16.16 -6.87 26.21
C GLU A 691 16.55 -8.29 25.76
N ALA A 692 17.26 -8.42 24.63
CA ALA A 692 17.76 -9.69 24.11
C ALA A 692 19.00 -10.24 24.83
N VAL A 693 19.58 -9.50 25.78
CA VAL A 693 20.74 -9.92 26.59
C VAL A 693 20.63 -11.37 27.12
N PRO A 694 19.49 -11.82 27.67
CA PRO A 694 19.32 -13.19 28.13
C PRO A 694 19.55 -14.24 27.01
N ASN A 695 19.18 -13.90 25.76
CA ASN A 695 19.38 -14.79 24.60
C ASN A 695 20.87 -14.90 24.22
N TYR A 696 21.64 -13.82 24.35
CA TYR A 696 23.09 -13.86 24.17
C TYR A 696 23.77 -14.64 25.30
N GLU A 697 23.35 -14.43 26.55
CA GLU A 697 23.83 -15.21 27.71
C GLU A 697 23.56 -16.70 27.53
N LEU A 698 22.39 -17.06 26.99
CA LEU A 698 22.01 -18.43 26.66
C LEU A 698 23.03 -19.10 25.73
N LEU A 699 23.44 -18.42 24.66
CA LEU A 699 24.42 -18.93 23.70
C LEU A 699 25.83 -19.03 24.30
N LEU A 700 26.26 -18.01 25.03
CA LEU A 700 27.57 -18.00 25.71
C LEU A 700 27.65 -19.12 26.75
N ALA A 701 26.57 -19.36 27.49
CA ALA A 701 26.46 -20.48 28.44
C ALA A 701 26.55 -21.86 27.75
N ARG A 702 26.23 -21.94 26.45
CA ARG A 702 26.37 -23.14 25.60
C ARG A 702 27.69 -23.21 24.85
N GLY A 703 28.61 -22.31 25.16
CA GLY A 703 29.98 -22.33 24.63
C GLY A 703 30.19 -21.54 23.34
N ALA A 704 29.26 -20.65 22.96
CA ALA A 704 29.51 -19.73 21.86
C ALA A 704 30.69 -18.80 22.17
N ASP A 705 31.66 -18.74 21.27
CA ASP A 705 32.87 -17.94 21.42
C ASP A 705 32.67 -16.54 20.79
N LYS A 706 32.61 -15.53 21.66
CA LYS A 706 32.49 -14.11 21.29
C LYS A 706 33.77 -13.49 20.72
N HIS A 707 34.90 -14.22 20.73
CA HIS A 707 36.19 -13.72 20.27
C HIS A 707 36.57 -14.19 18.86
N LEU A 708 35.82 -15.14 18.28
CA LEU A 708 36.01 -15.53 16.89
C LEU A 708 35.71 -14.36 15.96
N ALA A 709 36.63 -14.08 15.05
CA ALA A 709 36.43 -13.10 13.99
C ALA A 709 35.92 -13.79 12.72
N ASP A 710 35.18 -13.10 11.87
CA ASP A 710 34.83 -13.54 10.52
C ASP A 710 35.99 -13.30 9.53
N ASN A 711 35.77 -13.53 8.23
CA ASN A 711 36.81 -13.34 7.21
C ASN A 711 37.17 -11.85 6.99
N ASP A 712 36.34 -10.92 7.47
CA ASP A 712 36.60 -9.47 7.45
C ASP A 712 37.21 -9.00 8.77
N GLU A 713 37.73 -9.92 9.60
CA GLU A 713 38.29 -9.67 10.93
C GLU A 713 37.30 -9.06 11.94
N LYS A 714 35.99 -9.14 11.69
CA LYS A 714 34.96 -8.62 12.60
C LYS A 714 34.52 -9.71 13.57
N ARG A 715 34.46 -9.39 14.86
CA ARG A 715 33.88 -10.27 15.89
C ARG A 715 32.39 -9.95 16.04
N PRO A 716 31.59 -10.79 16.74
CA PRO A 716 30.19 -10.48 17.03
C PRO A 716 30.01 -9.09 17.65
N PHE A 717 30.85 -8.69 18.60
CA PHE A 717 30.84 -7.35 19.21
C PHE A 717 30.94 -6.19 18.20
N ASP A 718 31.68 -6.39 17.10
CA ASP A 718 31.92 -5.37 16.09
C ASP A 718 30.70 -5.18 15.17
N LEU A 719 29.79 -6.15 15.13
CA LEU A 719 28.54 -6.11 14.36
C LEU A 719 27.36 -5.52 15.14
N VAL A 720 27.41 -5.54 16.48
CA VAL A 720 26.32 -5.01 17.32
C VAL A 720 26.19 -3.49 17.21
N ALA A 721 24.97 -2.98 16.97
CA ALA A 721 24.69 -1.55 16.93
C ALA A 721 25.15 -0.82 18.21
N LYS A 722 25.73 0.38 18.06
CA LYS A 722 26.29 1.17 19.19
C LYS A 722 25.24 1.52 20.27
N SER A 723 23.97 1.55 19.91
CA SER A 723 22.82 1.78 20.80
C SER A 723 22.64 0.67 21.83
N LEU A 724 23.00 -0.58 21.50
CA LEU A 724 22.77 -1.78 22.33
C LEU A 724 23.86 -1.95 23.39
N LYS A 725 23.88 -1.05 24.36
CA LYS A 725 24.97 -0.94 25.34
C LYS A 725 25.13 -2.20 26.18
N LYS A 726 24.05 -2.89 26.52
CA LYS A 726 24.10 -4.09 27.38
C LYS A 726 24.64 -5.28 26.60
N VAL A 727 24.12 -5.51 25.39
CA VAL A 727 24.61 -6.56 24.50
C VAL A 727 26.08 -6.35 24.15
N ARG A 728 26.49 -5.11 23.85
CA ARG A 728 27.90 -4.75 23.63
C ARG A 728 28.76 -5.02 24.86
N ALA A 729 28.29 -4.70 26.06
CA ALA A 729 29.04 -4.96 27.28
C ALA A 729 29.28 -6.46 27.50
N LEU A 730 28.29 -7.29 27.17
CA LEU A 730 28.37 -8.76 27.27
C LEU A 730 29.36 -9.35 26.25
N LEU A 731 29.34 -8.87 25.01
CA LEU A 731 30.16 -9.38 23.91
C LEU A 731 31.56 -8.77 23.80
N LYS A 732 31.86 -7.73 24.58
CA LYS A 732 33.21 -7.15 24.69
C LYS A 732 34.21 -8.17 25.24
#